data_AF-A0A6G6K2J1-F1
#
_entry.id   AF-A0A6G6K2J1-F1
#
_cell.length_a   1.000
_cell.length_b   1.000
_cell.length_c   1.000
_cell.angle_alpha   90.00
_cell.angle_beta   90.00
_cell.angle_gamma   90.00
#
_symmetry.space_group_name_H-M   'P 1'
#
loop_
_entity.id
_entity.type
_entity.pdbx_description
1 polymer ?
#
loop_
_entity_poly.entity_id
_entity_poly.type
_entity_poly.pdbx_seq_one_letter_code
_entity_poly.pdbx_strand_id
1 'polypeptide(L)'
;MLRLHGLQSKVMCFAFTLAPKDYRFGDGAARRIGPGDVLPVSLLHAFYIPPYRGSPGGPSATPWARALPAGLTFGVGAHGACDSSCLLRASQVCCCSFCSSRGSLHKRMMTRSFTSVSVSSLSPLALLMMLSLVAFSLTGFVHAGAPEWQLKDFRPLAELPWKEPSKGEPPPHLEVEVLRKIFSEPILDIRYSVLDAYLRLIDAGDMSRAFDHCIELEGTQMPDQFVSFFLNIWAERDPKGCWERVESLFQIVAFERGWLAYDSWGNPRITMKNLDAVRASKFWLGGKSLLAFPKGVERSELPAAERVKYLNAFAQAWFKVFQNWPGVPDAPYGASFYPMMARTLEIPVDVLKSGVNNTTFVSAAAGYEVSVRRQLNAEPSRALELVEEIRTKIWSDDDNEVRKLNTFKVVDQVPSLEFLQLWADFNLPELITWVESLPAERHDFSLAAKGLLMSRVDAAVRNRWLEEAKKRPLDKDGCGDYTSLLVNWGRWDLAPAFAAALATKNDGIAIRVGESALFGDGYDPYNLRLAKVRQIAKLDLADIPKDIRDALTTNFFVFTMEIWGDIQIGENARYGLDVLQKTEEVPREELLRLFAGDNSVGGDGDVLDRTFCSLRVWAVTRPDEMRAWLATMKDAEMRTALTWLLEHPWGTGEADN
;
A
#
# COMPACT_ATOMS: atom_id res chain seq x y z
N MET A 1 -9.89 -5.12 72.75
CA MET A 1 -8.80 -4.33 73.36
C MET A 1 -7.47 -4.91 72.88
N LEU A 2 -6.58 -4.05 72.33
CA LEU A 2 -5.16 -4.29 71.95
C LEU A 2 -4.92 -5.28 70.78
N ARG A 3 -4.03 -5.06 69.79
CA ARG A 3 -3.29 -3.89 69.25
C ARG A 3 -2.70 -4.34 67.89
N LEU A 4 -2.52 -3.38 66.98
CA LEU A 4 -2.02 -3.53 65.61
C LEU A 4 -0.50 -3.81 65.50
N HIS A 5 -0.11 -4.53 64.44
CA HIS A 5 1.05 -4.28 63.55
C HIS A 5 0.54 -4.62 62.13
N GLY A 6 0.72 -3.87 61.04
CA GLY A 6 1.69 -2.81 60.73
C GLY A 6 2.54 -3.26 59.55
N LEU A 7 2.05 -3.11 58.31
CA LEU A 7 2.87 -3.12 57.10
C LEU A 7 2.19 -2.26 56.01
N GLN A 8 2.70 -1.04 55.88
CA GLN A 8 2.37 -0.12 54.80
C GLN A 8 3.26 -0.41 53.60
N SER A 9 2.65 -0.80 52.49
CA SER A 9 3.21 -0.59 51.15
C SER A 9 2.37 0.51 50.48
N LYS A 10 3.00 1.66 50.26
CA LYS A 10 2.39 2.82 49.57
C LYS A 10 2.20 2.47 48.09
N VAL A 11 0.96 2.26 47.67
CA VAL A 11 0.55 2.46 46.28
C VAL A 11 -0.13 3.82 46.23
N MET A 12 0.42 4.76 45.44
CA MET A 12 -0.28 5.99 45.10
C MET A 12 -1.48 5.63 44.22
N CYS A 13 -2.67 5.56 44.80
CA CYS A 13 -3.92 5.65 44.06
C CYS A 13 -4.28 7.14 43.93
N PHE A 14 -4.31 7.67 42.71
CA PHE A 14 -5.08 8.88 42.43
C PHE A 14 -6.56 8.50 42.51
N ALA A 15 -7.19 8.77 43.65
CA ALA A 15 -8.63 8.63 43.83
C ALA A 15 -9.33 9.88 43.30
N PHE A 16 -10.03 9.76 42.16
CA PHE A 16 -11.14 10.67 41.87
C PHE A 16 -12.36 10.21 42.66
N THR A 17 -12.72 10.95 43.71
CA THR A 17 -14.03 10.81 44.38
C THR A 17 -15.11 11.29 43.42
N LEU A 18 -15.83 10.38 42.77
CA LEU A 18 -17.12 10.67 42.16
C LEU A 18 -18.23 10.22 43.12
N ALA A 19 -19.16 11.13 43.41
CA ALA A 19 -20.36 10.82 44.18
C ALA A 19 -21.25 9.84 43.37
N PRO A 20 -21.97 8.90 44.03
CA PRO A 20 -22.86 7.98 43.32
C PRO A 20 -23.92 8.75 42.55
N LYS A 21 -24.05 8.48 41.25
CA LYS A 21 -25.12 9.00 40.39
C LYS A 21 -25.94 7.84 39.83
N ASP A 22 -27.22 8.07 39.69
CA ASP A 22 -28.14 7.14 39.03
C ASP A 22 -28.07 7.38 37.52
N TYR A 23 -27.81 6.32 36.75
CA TYR A 23 -27.75 6.38 35.29
C TYR A 23 -28.87 5.53 34.71
N ARG A 24 -29.57 6.06 33.69
CA ARG A 24 -30.57 5.32 32.92
C ARG A 24 -29.93 4.78 31.65
N PHE A 25 -30.06 3.48 31.44
CA PHE A 25 -29.54 2.79 30.25
C PHE A 25 -30.60 2.77 29.14
N GLY A 26 -30.19 2.43 27.92
CA GLY A 26 -31.07 2.37 26.74
C GLY A 26 -32.21 1.36 26.84
N ASP A 27 -32.19 0.48 27.83
CA ASP A 27 -33.28 -0.44 28.21
C ASP A 27 -34.29 0.20 29.19
N GLY A 28 -34.09 1.46 29.58
CA GLY A 28 -34.92 2.19 30.55
C GLY A 28 -34.60 1.90 32.02
N ALA A 29 -33.69 0.98 32.34
CA ALA A 29 -33.34 0.65 33.71
C ALA A 29 -32.43 1.73 34.32
N ALA A 30 -32.79 2.22 35.51
CA ALA A 30 -31.92 3.06 36.32
C ALA A 30 -31.01 2.16 37.17
N ARG A 31 -29.69 2.35 37.07
CA ARG A 31 -28.71 1.65 37.92
C ARG A 31 -27.79 2.66 38.60
N ARG A 32 -27.49 2.41 39.88
CA ARG A 32 -26.61 3.22 40.70
C ARG A 32 -25.21 2.63 40.68
N ILE A 33 -24.24 3.38 40.19
CA ILE A 33 -22.85 2.94 40.09
C ILE A 33 -22.05 3.58 41.23
N GLY A 34 -21.32 2.76 41.98
CA GLY A 34 -20.51 3.17 43.12
C GLY A 34 -19.00 2.94 42.92
N PRO A 35 -18.16 3.39 43.88
CA PRO A 35 -16.73 3.15 43.83
C PRO A 35 -16.43 1.65 43.97
N GLY A 36 -15.92 1.02 42.89
CA GLY A 36 -15.56 -0.40 42.85
C GLY A 36 -16.28 -1.23 41.77
N ASP A 37 -17.26 -0.67 41.08
CA ASP A 37 -17.96 -1.37 40.00
C ASP A 37 -17.10 -1.42 38.72
N VAL A 38 -16.93 -2.63 38.16
CA VAL A 38 -16.22 -2.85 36.90
C VAL A 38 -17.17 -2.59 35.73
N LEU A 39 -16.96 -1.50 35.00
CA LEU A 39 -17.72 -1.20 33.78
C LEU A 39 -17.08 -1.89 32.56
N PRO A 40 -17.87 -2.50 31.65
CA PRO A 40 -17.38 -2.89 30.33
C PRO A 40 -16.81 -1.68 29.59
N VAL A 41 -15.69 -1.86 28.88
CA VAL A 41 -15.03 -0.80 28.10
C VAL A 41 -15.99 -0.14 27.10
N SER A 42 -16.99 -0.86 26.59
CA SER A 42 -18.05 -0.31 25.74
C SER A 42 -18.86 0.82 26.39
N LEU A 43 -18.94 0.91 27.72
CA LEU A 43 -19.67 1.96 28.45
C LEU A 43 -18.83 3.18 28.83
N LEU A 44 -17.50 3.06 28.88
CA LEU A 44 -16.60 4.22 29.04
C LEU A 44 -16.67 5.17 27.83
N HIS A 45 -17.06 4.67 26.66
CA HIS A 45 -17.15 5.42 25.41
C HIS A 45 -18.37 6.34 25.27
N ALA A 46 -19.38 6.24 26.14
CA ALA A 46 -20.52 7.17 26.13
C ALA A 46 -20.21 8.52 26.79
N PHE A 47 -19.02 8.67 27.40
CA PHE A 47 -18.59 9.88 28.09
C PHE A 47 -17.47 10.60 27.33
N TYR A 48 -17.77 11.08 26.12
CA TYR A 48 -16.92 12.07 25.46
C TYR A 48 -17.57 13.46 25.57
N ILE A 49 -17.10 14.25 26.53
CA ILE A 49 -17.33 15.70 26.58
C ILE A 49 -16.01 16.33 26.10
N PRO A 50 -15.95 16.96 24.91
CA PRO A 50 -14.74 17.65 24.48
C PRO A 50 -14.44 18.82 25.43
N PRO A 51 -13.17 19.08 25.77
CA PRO A 51 -12.81 20.27 26.53
C PRO A 51 -13.06 21.52 25.68
N TYR A 52 -13.99 22.35 26.14
CA TYR A 52 -14.24 23.69 25.62
C TYR A 52 -12.97 24.54 25.79
N ARG A 53 -12.25 24.83 24.70
CA ARG A 53 -11.17 25.83 24.71
C ARG A 53 -11.81 27.22 24.67
N GLY A 54 -11.81 27.90 25.80
CA GLY A 54 -12.11 29.34 25.88
C GLY A 54 -10.96 30.16 25.29
N SER A 55 -11.29 31.07 24.37
CA SER A 55 -10.44 32.19 23.98
C SER A 55 -10.52 33.31 25.04
N PRO A 56 -9.41 33.90 25.49
CA PRO A 56 -9.43 35.13 26.27
C PRO A 56 -9.17 36.35 25.37
N GLY A 57 -10.07 37.35 25.42
CA GLY A 57 -9.83 38.71 24.89
C GLY A 57 -11.06 39.36 24.26
N GLY A 58 -11.84 40.11 25.04
CA GLY A 58 -13.04 40.87 24.61
C GLY A 58 -12.74 42.21 23.91
N PRO A 59 -13.60 43.27 23.98
CA PRO A 59 -14.94 43.35 24.57
C PRO A 59 -16.02 44.06 23.70
N SER A 60 -17.25 44.02 24.24
CA SER A 60 -18.39 44.95 24.07
C SER A 60 -19.13 45.05 22.72
N ALA A 61 -20.36 44.54 22.66
CA ALA A 61 -21.58 45.33 22.93
C ALA A 61 -22.85 44.56 22.52
N THR A 62 -23.77 44.42 23.48
CA THR A 62 -25.17 43.98 23.37
C THR A 62 -26.11 45.22 23.29
N PRO A 63 -27.46 45.17 23.13
CA PRO A 63 -28.36 44.05 22.74
C PRO A 63 -29.66 44.44 21.93
N TRP A 64 -30.55 43.43 21.70
CA TRP A 64 -32.01 43.44 21.34
C TRP A 64 -32.46 43.73 19.90
N ALA A 65 -33.17 42.76 19.27
CA ALA A 65 -34.63 42.77 19.11
C ALA A 65 -35.18 41.51 18.41
N ARG A 66 -36.42 41.14 18.76
CA ARG A 66 -37.22 39.98 18.37
C ARG A 66 -37.79 40.07 16.94
N ALA A 67 -38.01 38.94 16.27
CA ALA A 67 -39.32 38.46 15.76
C ALA A 67 -39.17 37.30 14.73
N LEU A 68 -40.03 36.28 14.89
CA LEU A 68 -40.34 35.16 13.98
C LEU A 68 -41.07 35.65 12.69
N PRO A 69 -41.52 34.81 11.71
CA PRO A 69 -41.46 33.34 11.54
C PRO A 69 -41.12 32.79 10.13
N ALA A 70 -40.92 31.47 10.09
CA ALA A 70 -41.28 30.45 9.09
C ALA A 70 -41.38 30.77 7.58
N GLY A 71 -40.70 29.91 6.80
CA GLY A 71 -41.17 29.45 5.49
C GLY A 71 -40.16 29.62 4.35
N LEU A 72 -39.55 28.53 3.88
CA LEU A 72 -39.55 28.10 2.47
C LEU A 72 -38.56 26.97 2.20
N THR A 73 -39.05 26.06 1.37
CA THR A 73 -38.49 24.85 0.76
C THR A 73 -37.43 25.12 -0.31
N PHE A 74 -36.87 24.00 -0.80
CA PHE A 74 -35.99 23.78 -1.96
C PHE A 74 -34.49 23.90 -1.66
N GLY A 75 -33.62 23.07 -2.23
CA GLY A 75 -33.80 22.08 -3.28
C GLY A 75 -32.41 21.55 -3.64
N VAL A 76 -32.37 20.29 -4.04
CA VAL A 76 -31.18 19.64 -4.58
C VAL A 76 -30.74 20.37 -5.85
N GLY A 77 -29.48 20.78 -5.90
CA GLY A 77 -28.85 21.40 -7.06
C GLY A 77 -27.43 20.88 -7.22
N ALA A 78 -27.23 20.09 -8.26
CA ALA A 78 -25.94 19.64 -8.77
C ALA A 78 -25.22 20.77 -9.54
N HIS A 79 -23.95 20.51 -9.89
CA HIS A 79 -22.95 21.30 -10.62
C HIS A 79 -21.98 22.10 -9.74
N GLY A 80 -20.69 22.17 -10.05
CA GLY A 80 -20.00 21.74 -11.26
C GLY A 80 -18.48 21.86 -11.13
N ALA A 81 -17.79 21.20 -12.06
CA ALA A 81 -16.38 21.33 -12.33
C ALA A 81 -16.01 22.77 -12.69
N CYS A 82 -14.84 23.23 -12.26
CA CYS A 82 -14.22 24.46 -12.73
C CYS A 82 -13.01 24.14 -13.61
N ASP A 83 -13.15 24.51 -14.88
CA ASP A 83 -12.07 24.79 -15.83
C ASP A 83 -11.10 25.82 -15.26
N SER A 84 -9.80 25.64 -15.52
CA SER A 84 -8.81 26.72 -15.43
C SER A 84 -8.00 26.77 -16.71
N SER A 85 -8.38 27.67 -17.61
CA SER A 85 -7.52 28.11 -18.72
C SER A 85 -7.73 29.62 -18.92
N CYS A 86 -6.66 30.29 -19.39
CA CYS A 86 -6.49 31.72 -19.64
C CYS A 86 -6.11 32.63 -18.46
N LEU A 87 -4.83 33.01 -18.41
CA LEU A 87 -4.42 34.43 -18.44
C LEU A 87 -2.94 34.57 -18.85
N LEU A 88 -2.74 35.00 -20.09
CA LEU A 88 -1.48 35.50 -20.65
C LEU A 88 -1.60 37.03 -20.71
N ARG A 89 -0.65 37.77 -20.10
CA ARG A 89 -0.05 38.99 -20.69
C ARG A 89 1.06 39.61 -19.82
N ALA A 90 2.20 39.74 -20.48
CA ALA A 90 3.05 40.94 -20.58
C ALA A 90 3.87 41.40 -19.36
N SER A 91 5.19 41.27 -19.49
CA SER A 91 6.10 42.41 -19.37
C SER A 91 7.31 42.22 -20.29
N GLN A 92 7.79 43.36 -20.80
CA GLN A 92 8.66 43.55 -21.96
C GLN A 92 9.99 44.16 -21.51
N VAL A 93 11.07 43.80 -22.22
CA VAL A 93 12.27 44.62 -22.52
C VAL A 93 13.30 44.87 -21.39
N CYS A 94 14.50 44.29 -21.58
CA CYS A 94 15.71 45.09 -21.79
C CYS A 94 16.78 44.30 -22.58
N CYS A 95 17.37 44.96 -23.59
CA CYS A 95 18.33 44.44 -24.57
C CYS A 95 19.80 44.72 -24.17
N CYS A 96 20.71 44.06 -24.91
CA CYS A 96 22.13 44.41 -25.20
C CYS A 96 23.16 44.05 -24.10
N SER A 97 24.36 43.48 -24.36
CA SER A 97 25.12 43.20 -25.59
C SER A 97 26.27 42.20 -25.35
N PHE A 98 26.68 41.57 -26.46
CA PHE A 98 27.94 40.89 -26.78
C PHE A 98 29.25 41.52 -26.21
N CYS A 99 30.24 40.70 -25.78
CA CYS A 99 31.51 40.47 -26.51
C CYS A 99 32.51 39.55 -25.77
N SER A 100 32.92 38.49 -26.49
CA SER A 100 34.25 37.84 -26.59
C SER A 100 35.38 38.18 -25.60
N SER A 101 36.04 37.16 -25.05
CA SER A 101 37.45 36.91 -25.37
C SER A 101 37.97 35.54 -24.90
N ARG A 102 38.79 34.96 -25.77
CA ARG A 102 39.57 33.73 -25.61
C ARG A 102 40.65 33.90 -24.54
N GLY A 103 40.88 32.86 -23.74
CA GLY A 103 42.05 32.74 -22.88
C GLY A 103 42.48 31.28 -22.76
N SER A 104 43.47 30.90 -23.55
CA SER A 104 44.10 29.58 -23.51
C SER A 104 45.21 29.50 -22.45
N LEU A 105 45.43 28.28 -21.94
CA LEU A 105 46.70 27.74 -21.44
C LEU A 105 47.27 28.30 -20.13
N HIS A 106 47.17 27.50 -19.06
CA HIS A 106 48.35 26.87 -18.45
C HIS A 106 47.96 25.67 -17.55
N LYS A 107 48.34 24.46 -18.01
CA LYS A 107 48.36 23.24 -17.19
C LYS A 107 49.47 23.38 -16.15
N ARG A 108 49.12 23.38 -14.85
CA ARG A 108 50.03 22.96 -13.78
C ARG A 108 49.53 21.63 -13.22
N MET A 109 50.11 20.54 -13.69
CA MET A 109 50.04 19.23 -13.05
C MET A 109 50.81 19.31 -11.72
N MET A 110 50.09 19.23 -10.59
CA MET A 110 50.68 18.76 -9.33
C MET A 110 50.47 17.25 -9.27
N THR A 111 51.51 16.49 -9.60
CA THR A 111 51.62 15.08 -9.22
C THR A 111 51.89 15.01 -7.71
N ARG A 112 50.84 14.76 -6.91
CA ARG A 112 51.02 14.24 -5.56
C ARG A 112 51.41 12.78 -5.67
N SER A 113 52.60 12.46 -5.18
CA SER A 113 53.12 11.10 -5.03
C SER A 113 52.19 10.30 -4.11
N PHE A 114 51.37 9.42 -4.69
CA PHE A 114 50.78 8.32 -3.93
C PHE A 114 51.88 7.29 -3.69
N THR A 115 52.29 7.12 -2.43
CA THR A 115 53.09 5.97 -2.02
C THR A 115 52.26 4.72 -2.27
N SER A 116 52.61 3.98 -3.33
CA SER A 116 52.09 2.64 -3.59
C SER A 116 52.50 1.73 -2.44
N VAL A 117 51.55 1.36 -1.58
CA VAL A 117 51.76 0.27 -0.62
C VAL A 117 51.81 -1.02 -1.44
N SER A 118 52.99 -1.62 -1.50
CA SER A 118 53.21 -2.88 -2.21
C SER A 118 52.45 -4.00 -1.50
N VAL A 119 51.43 -4.56 -2.16
CA VAL A 119 50.60 -5.66 -1.62
C VAL A 119 51.43 -6.91 -1.28
N SER A 120 52.64 -7.02 -1.81
CA SER A 120 53.58 -8.12 -1.56
C SER A 120 54.21 -8.15 -0.16
N SER A 121 53.98 -7.15 0.71
CA SER A 121 54.45 -7.18 2.11
C SER A 121 53.37 -7.54 3.14
N LEU A 122 52.13 -7.79 2.71
CA LEU A 122 51.07 -8.22 3.62
C LEU A 122 51.24 -9.73 3.88
N SER A 123 51.33 -10.11 5.15
CA SER A 123 51.33 -11.52 5.52
C SER A 123 50.03 -12.19 5.02
N PRO A 124 50.05 -13.49 4.69
CA PRO A 124 48.85 -14.20 4.26
C PRO A 124 47.66 -14.03 5.23
N LEU A 125 47.95 -13.88 6.53
CA LEU A 125 46.96 -13.63 7.58
C LEU A 125 46.30 -12.24 7.46
N ALA A 126 47.07 -11.20 7.13
CA ALA A 126 46.54 -9.84 6.96
C ALA A 126 45.66 -9.72 5.70
N LEU A 127 46.03 -10.43 4.62
CA LEU A 127 45.21 -10.52 3.42
C LEU A 127 43.90 -11.28 3.69
N LEU A 128 43.96 -12.38 4.45
CA LEU A 128 42.77 -13.13 4.86
C LEU A 128 41.86 -12.28 5.76
N MET A 129 42.41 -11.55 6.72
CA MET A 129 41.60 -10.65 7.56
C MET A 129 40.97 -9.51 6.76
N MET A 130 41.67 -8.90 5.80
CA MET A 130 41.08 -7.90 4.92
C MET A 130 39.99 -8.50 4.02
N LEU A 131 40.22 -9.68 3.43
CA LEU A 131 39.21 -10.36 2.62
C LEU A 131 38.00 -10.77 3.45
N SER A 132 38.19 -11.21 4.70
CA SER A 132 37.10 -11.47 5.63
C SER A 132 36.37 -10.20 6.03
N LEU A 133 37.06 -9.08 6.28
CA LEU A 133 36.43 -7.81 6.60
C LEU A 133 35.63 -7.28 5.41
N VAL A 134 36.19 -7.35 4.20
CA VAL A 134 35.52 -6.98 2.94
C VAL A 134 34.36 -7.92 2.66
N ALA A 135 34.51 -9.23 2.86
CA ALA A 135 33.41 -10.19 2.73
C ALA A 135 32.30 -9.91 3.75
N PHE A 136 32.63 -9.67 5.03
CA PHE A 136 31.64 -9.34 6.06
C PHE A 136 30.96 -7.99 5.82
N SER A 137 31.69 -6.99 5.33
CA SER A 137 31.10 -5.69 4.98
C SER A 137 30.31 -5.73 3.67
N LEU A 138 30.63 -6.62 2.73
CA LEU A 138 29.82 -6.86 1.52
C LEU A 138 28.59 -7.74 1.81
N THR A 139 28.69 -8.72 2.71
CA THR A 139 27.53 -9.55 3.13
C THR A 139 26.63 -8.85 4.13
N GLY A 140 27.13 -7.85 4.87
CA GLY A 140 26.32 -7.02 5.77
C GLY A 140 25.31 -6.12 5.05
N PHE A 141 25.48 -5.92 3.74
CA PHE A 141 24.52 -5.22 2.87
C PHE A 141 23.72 -6.17 1.99
N VAL A 142 23.49 -7.42 2.42
CA VAL A 142 22.34 -8.18 1.91
C VAL A 142 21.08 -7.47 2.43
N HIS A 143 20.76 -6.35 1.79
CA HIS A 143 19.46 -5.75 1.84
C HIS A 143 18.53 -6.88 1.41
N ALA A 144 17.70 -7.36 2.33
CA ALA A 144 16.56 -8.17 1.96
C ALA A 144 15.66 -7.26 1.11
N GLY A 145 16.00 -7.13 -0.16
CA GLY A 145 15.21 -6.42 -1.14
C GLY A 145 13.84 -7.06 -1.15
N ALA A 146 12.81 -6.26 -1.41
CA ALA A 146 11.49 -6.80 -1.66
C ALA A 146 11.62 -7.96 -2.68
N PRO A 147 10.94 -9.10 -2.43
CA PRO A 147 11.05 -10.26 -3.28
C PRO A 147 10.89 -9.88 -4.75
N GLU A 148 11.75 -10.45 -5.61
CA GLU A 148 11.75 -10.20 -7.05
C GLU A 148 10.57 -10.94 -7.73
N TRP A 149 9.34 -10.61 -7.32
CA TRP A 149 8.15 -11.12 -7.96
C TRP A 149 8.08 -10.64 -9.42
N GLN A 150 7.81 -11.57 -10.31
CA GLN A 150 7.45 -11.33 -11.69
C GLN A 150 5.96 -11.53 -11.88
N LEU A 151 5.38 -10.94 -12.92
CA LEU A 151 3.93 -11.07 -13.21
C LEU A 151 3.50 -12.54 -13.33
N LYS A 152 4.37 -13.40 -13.88
CA LYS A 152 4.14 -14.84 -14.02
C LYS A 152 4.12 -15.63 -12.71
N ASP A 153 4.62 -15.02 -11.62
CA ASP A 153 4.68 -15.65 -10.32
C ASP A 153 3.33 -15.53 -9.57
N PHE A 154 2.43 -14.67 -10.05
CA PHE A 154 1.08 -14.55 -9.51
C PHE A 154 0.15 -15.57 -10.17
N ARG A 155 -0.35 -16.50 -9.36
CA ARG A 155 -1.17 -17.64 -9.80
C ARG A 155 -2.44 -17.74 -8.97
N PRO A 156 -3.62 -17.84 -9.62
CA PRO A 156 -4.87 -18.10 -8.93
C PRO A 156 -4.81 -19.42 -8.14
N LEU A 157 -5.22 -19.40 -6.88
CA LEU A 157 -5.36 -20.60 -6.06
C LEU A 157 -6.58 -21.41 -6.48
N ALA A 158 -6.37 -22.70 -6.70
CA ALA A 158 -7.41 -23.70 -6.97
C ALA A 158 -7.43 -24.85 -5.95
N GLU A 159 -6.53 -24.82 -4.97
CA GLU A 159 -6.46 -25.79 -3.87
C GLU A 159 -5.76 -25.16 -2.66
N LEU A 160 -5.94 -25.77 -1.49
CA LEU A 160 -5.16 -25.39 -0.32
C LEU A 160 -3.67 -25.74 -0.56
N PRO A 161 -2.74 -24.81 -0.32
CA PRO A 161 -1.33 -25.08 -0.48
C PRO A 161 -0.71 -25.98 0.60
N TRP A 162 -1.51 -26.42 1.58
CA TRP A 162 -1.11 -27.32 2.67
C TRP A 162 -2.05 -28.53 2.77
N LYS A 163 -1.64 -29.52 3.57
CA LYS A 163 -2.50 -30.65 3.97
C LYS A 163 -3.03 -30.41 5.37
N GLU A 164 -4.30 -30.70 5.60
CA GLU A 164 -4.82 -30.69 6.96
C GLU A 164 -4.15 -31.78 7.81
N PRO A 165 -3.78 -31.47 9.06
CA PRO A 165 -3.31 -32.47 10.01
C PRO A 165 -4.44 -33.45 10.31
N SER A 166 -4.09 -34.73 10.46
CA SER A 166 -5.08 -35.75 10.84
C SER A 166 -5.64 -35.43 12.22
N LYS A 167 -6.89 -35.82 12.49
CA LYS A 167 -7.51 -35.58 13.81
C LYS A 167 -6.65 -36.17 14.94
N GLY A 168 -6.14 -35.31 15.81
CA GLY A 168 -5.30 -35.67 16.96
C GLY A 168 -3.80 -35.51 16.72
N GLU A 169 -3.36 -35.16 15.50
CA GLU A 169 -1.99 -34.72 15.25
C GLU A 169 -1.78 -33.30 15.81
N PRO A 170 -0.54 -32.98 16.24
CA PRO A 170 -0.22 -31.62 16.64
C PRO A 170 -0.39 -30.64 15.47
N PRO A 171 -0.60 -29.34 15.75
CA PRO A 171 -0.56 -28.30 14.73
C PRO A 171 0.72 -28.43 13.89
N PRO A 172 0.64 -28.28 12.55
CA PRO A 172 1.83 -28.31 11.72
C PRO A 172 2.73 -27.12 12.06
N HIS A 173 4.03 -27.33 11.89
CA HIS A 173 4.99 -26.24 11.91
C HIS A 173 4.81 -25.34 10.68
N LEU A 174 5.28 -24.10 10.79
CA LEU A 174 5.29 -23.18 9.67
C LEU A 174 6.10 -23.72 8.48
N GLU A 175 5.42 -23.84 7.34
CA GLU A 175 6.01 -24.08 6.03
C GLU A 175 6.06 -22.77 5.22
N VAL A 176 7.26 -22.30 4.87
CA VAL A 176 7.47 -21.02 4.14
C VAL A 176 6.94 -21.08 2.70
N GLU A 177 7.02 -22.24 2.06
CA GLU A 177 6.50 -22.43 0.70
C GLU A 177 4.98 -22.31 0.63
N VAL A 178 4.27 -22.65 1.72
CA VAL A 178 2.83 -22.43 1.82
C VAL A 178 2.52 -20.94 1.81
N LEU A 179 3.25 -20.13 2.59
CA LEU A 179 3.12 -18.67 2.56
C LEU A 179 3.41 -18.10 1.17
N ARG A 180 4.48 -18.57 0.50
CA ARG A 180 4.80 -18.14 -0.87
C ARG A 180 3.65 -18.40 -1.84
N LYS A 181 3.03 -19.57 -1.78
CA LYS A 181 1.85 -19.90 -2.61
C LYS A 181 0.64 -19.02 -2.26
N ILE A 182 0.38 -18.76 -0.98
CA ILE A 182 -0.72 -17.88 -0.57
C ILE A 182 -0.50 -16.46 -1.13
N PHE A 183 0.71 -15.90 -1.00
CA PHE A 183 1.04 -14.57 -1.51
C PHE A 183 1.17 -14.48 -3.04
N SER A 184 1.12 -15.61 -3.75
CA SER A 184 0.99 -15.64 -5.21
C SER A 184 -0.44 -15.41 -5.69
N GLU A 185 -1.45 -15.55 -4.81
CA GLU A 185 -2.84 -15.26 -5.16
C GLU A 185 -3.02 -13.77 -5.47
N PRO A 186 -3.45 -13.41 -6.68
CA PRO A 186 -3.66 -12.00 -7.06
C PRO A 186 -4.86 -11.35 -6.37
N ILE A 187 -5.91 -12.10 -5.98
CA ILE A 187 -7.08 -11.53 -5.31
C ILE A 187 -6.86 -11.46 -3.80
N LEU A 188 -6.73 -10.24 -3.25
CA LEU A 188 -6.49 -10.00 -1.83
C LEU A 188 -7.49 -10.68 -0.89
N ASP A 189 -8.78 -10.70 -1.25
CA ASP A 189 -9.82 -11.33 -0.42
C ASP A 189 -9.63 -12.84 -0.30
N ILE A 190 -9.24 -13.51 -1.39
CA ILE A 190 -8.90 -14.94 -1.37
C ILE A 190 -7.59 -15.12 -0.60
N ARG A 191 -6.54 -14.35 -0.92
CA ARG A 191 -5.24 -14.40 -0.25
C ARG A 191 -5.36 -14.31 1.26
N TYR A 192 -5.99 -13.27 1.79
CA TYR A 192 -6.07 -13.04 3.23
C TYR A 192 -7.03 -14.00 3.93
N SER A 193 -8.08 -14.47 3.26
CA SER A 193 -8.93 -15.52 3.84
C SER A 193 -8.19 -16.85 3.97
N VAL A 194 -7.41 -17.23 2.96
CA VAL A 194 -6.56 -18.43 3.00
C VAL A 194 -5.42 -18.27 3.99
N LEU A 195 -4.83 -17.07 4.07
CA LEU A 195 -3.80 -16.76 5.06
C LEU A 195 -4.34 -16.86 6.49
N ASP A 196 -5.53 -16.35 6.77
CA ASP A 196 -6.16 -16.45 8.10
C ASP A 196 -6.31 -17.92 8.52
N ALA A 197 -6.86 -18.76 7.63
CA ALA A 197 -7.01 -20.19 7.89
C ALA A 197 -5.66 -20.87 8.16
N TYR A 198 -4.63 -20.57 7.36
CA TYR A 198 -3.30 -21.12 7.57
C TYR A 198 -2.66 -20.65 8.88
N LEU A 199 -2.76 -19.36 9.21
CA LEU A 199 -2.24 -18.81 10.46
C LEU A 199 -2.95 -19.35 11.69
N ARG A 200 -4.21 -19.76 11.57
CA ARG A 200 -4.94 -20.45 12.65
C ARG A 200 -4.56 -21.92 12.77
N LEU A 201 -4.06 -22.52 11.69
CA LEU A 201 -3.65 -23.90 11.62
C LEU A 201 -2.27 -24.16 12.25
N ILE A 202 -1.27 -23.32 11.93
CA ILE A 202 0.11 -23.55 12.37
C ILE A 202 0.29 -23.43 13.89
N ASP A 203 1.36 -23.98 14.45
CA ASP A 203 1.69 -23.81 15.87
C ASP A 203 1.75 -22.31 16.28
N ALA A 204 1.19 -21.96 17.45
CA ALA A 204 1.17 -20.58 17.90
C ALA A 204 2.58 -20.01 18.17
N GLY A 205 3.53 -20.87 18.56
CA GLY A 205 4.95 -20.52 18.71
C GLY A 205 5.64 -20.17 17.39
N ASP A 206 5.07 -20.56 16.25
CA ASP A 206 5.56 -20.20 14.93
C ASP A 206 5.05 -18.84 14.41
N MET A 207 4.09 -18.21 15.09
CA MET A 207 3.46 -16.96 14.64
C MET A 207 4.45 -15.80 14.46
N SER A 208 5.47 -15.72 15.32
CA SER A 208 6.52 -14.70 15.21
C SER A 208 7.34 -14.85 13.93
N ARG A 209 7.71 -16.08 13.58
CA ARG A 209 8.43 -16.40 12.34
C ARG A 209 7.53 -16.23 11.10
N ALA A 210 6.25 -16.59 11.22
CA ALA A 210 5.27 -16.39 10.16
C ALA A 210 5.06 -14.90 9.88
N PHE A 211 4.99 -14.06 10.92
CA PHE A 211 4.90 -12.60 10.79
C PHE A 211 6.05 -12.06 9.95
N ASP A 212 7.29 -12.42 10.29
CA ASP A 212 8.49 -11.93 9.59
C ASP A 212 8.48 -12.33 8.11
N HIS A 213 8.13 -13.58 7.79
CA HIS A 213 8.03 -14.04 6.40
C HIS A 213 6.89 -13.37 5.64
N CYS A 214 5.72 -13.19 6.25
CA CYS A 214 4.60 -12.53 5.58
C CYS A 214 4.88 -11.04 5.32
N ILE A 215 5.58 -10.34 6.23
CA ILE A 215 6.04 -8.96 5.99
C ILE A 215 6.95 -8.89 4.77
N GLU A 216 7.89 -9.83 4.63
CA GLU A 216 8.76 -9.90 3.46
C GLU A 216 7.98 -10.15 2.17
N LEU A 217 6.96 -11.03 2.21
CA LEU A 217 6.16 -11.40 1.04
C LEU A 217 5.15 -10.31 0.62
N GLU A 218 4.62 -9.52 1.58
CA GLU A 218 3.69 -8.43 1.29
C GLU A 218 4.34 -7.37 0.38
N GLY A 219 5.64 -7.12 0.57
CA GLY A 219 6.43 -6.30 -0.35
C GLY A 219 6.15 -4.79 -0.26
N THR A 220 5.65 -4.30 0.87
CA THR A 220 5.49 -2.86 1.18
C THR A 220 6.36 -2.45 2.38
N GLN A 221 6.80 -1.20 2.39
CA GLN A 221 7.47 -0.59 3.55
C GLN A 221 6.50 -0.03 4.59
N MET A 222 5.20 0.00 4.28
CA MET A 222 4.10 0.45 5.15
C MET A 222 2.99 -0.61 5.29
N PRO A 223 3.26 -1.79 5.88
CA PRO A 223 2.31 -2.90 5.93
C PRO A 223 1.21 -2.71 6.99
N ASP A 224 0.65 -1.52 7.14
CA ASP A 224 -0.31 -1.18 8.20
C ASP A 224 -1.54 -2.08 8.21
N GLN A 225 -2.15 -2.30 7.04
CA GLN A 225 -3.32 -3.16 6.90
C GLN A 225 -2.97 -4.63 7.22
N PHE A 226 -1.86 -5.12 6.69
CA PHE A 226 -1.38 -6.47 6.91
C PHE A 226 -1.05 -6.73 8.39
N VAL A 227 -0.32 -5.82 9.04
CA VAL A 227 0.03 -5.92 10.47
C VAL A 227 -1.24 -5.93 11.31
N SER A 228 -2.22 -5.07 11.01
CA SER A 228 -3.50 -5.07 11.70
C SER A 228 -4.23 -6.41 11.56
N PHE A 229 -4.29 -6.96 10.35
CA PHE A 229 -4.85 -8.28 10.09
C PHE A 229 -4.16 -9.37 10.91
N PHE A 230 -2.82 -9.42 10.88
CA PHE A 230 -2.04 -10.48 11.51
C PHE A 230 -2.10 -10.41 13.05
N LEU A 231 -1.96 -9.22 13.62
CA LEU A 231 -1.97 -9.02 15.07
C LEU A 231 -3.31 -9.43 15.70
N ASN A 232 -4.42 -9.22 14.98
CA ASN A 232 -5.74 -9.65 15.44
C ASN A 232 -5.80 -11.19 15.62
N ILE A 233 -5.26 -11.95 14.66
CA ILE A 233 -5.24 -13.42 14.70
C ILE A 233 -4.24 -13.90 15.75
N TRP A 234 -3.03 -13.34 15.76
CA TRP A 234 -1.99 -13.74 16.70
C TRP A 234 -2.40 -13.47 18.15
N ALA A 235 -2.91 -12.27 18.46
CA ALA A 235 -3.33 -11.94 19.81
C ALA A 235 -4.53 -12.77 20.29
N GLU A 236 -5.35 -13.32 19.39
CA GLU A 236 -6.41 -14.27 19.76
C GLU A 236 -5.83 -15.61 20.23
N ARG A 237 -4.79 -16.11 19.55
CA ARG A 237 -4.19 -17.44 19.79
C ARG A 237 -3.12 -17.45 20.87
N ASP A 238 -2.25 -16.45 20.87
CA ASP A 238 -1.16 -16.27 21.82
C ASP A 238 -0.99 -14.77 22.17
N PRO A 239 -1.85 -14.23 23.06
CA PRO A 239 -1.74 -12.86 23.56
C PRO A 239 -0.35 -12.49 24.07
N LYS A 240 0.36 -13.45 24.68
CA LYS A 240 1.66 -13.19 25.30
C LYS A 240 2.74 -12.98 24.25
N GLY A 241 2.94 -13.95 23.35
CA GLY A 241 3.94 -13.83 22.29
C GLY A 241 3.62 -12.68 21.34
N CYS A 242 2.33 -12.43 21.07
CA CYS A 242 1.91 -11.27 20.29
C CYS A 242 2.25 -9.95 21.00
N TRP A 243 2.06 -9.85 22.31
CA TRP A 243 2.41 -8.65 23.07
C TRP A 243 3.91 -8.34 23.01
N GLU A 244 4.77 -9.36 23.18
CA GLU A 244 6.23 -9.22 23.06
C GLU A 244 6.62 -8.62 21.69
N ARG A 245 5.94 -9.04 20.62
CA ARG A 245 6.11 -8.45 19.30
C ARG A 245 5.58 -7.02 19.24
N VAL A 246 4.36 -6.76 19.71
CA VAL A 246 3.72 -5.43 19.68
C VAL A 246 4.57 -4.37 20.39
N GLU A 247 5.20 -4.71 21.51
CA GLU A 247 6.13 -3.82 22.22
C GLU A 247 7.29 -3.35 21.31
N SER A 248 7.84 -4.26 20.51
CA SER A 248 8.85 -3.91 19.51
C SER A 248 8.27 -3.07 18.36
N LEU A 249 7.03 -3.35 17.94
CA LEU A 249 6.38 -2.61 16.85
C LEU A 249 6.09 -1.14 17.21
N PHE A 250 5.81 -0.83 18.48
CA PHE A 250 5.71 0.55 18.95
C PHE A 250 6.97 1.38 18.68
N GLN A 251 8.15 0.76 18.65
CA GLN A 251 9.41 1.46 18.40
C GLN A 251 9.56 1.87 16.94
N ILE A 252 8.95 1.13 16.01
CA ILE A 252 9.06 1.39 14.58
C ILE A 252 7.87 2.19 14.03
N VAL A 253 7.02 2.72 14.92
CA VAL A 253 5.97 3.66 14.53
C VAL A 253 6.63 4.94 14.03
N ALA A 254 6.37 5.23 12.78
CA ALA A 254 6.85 6.40 12.10
C ALA A 254 5.87 6.81 11.02
N PHE A 255 6.02 8.04 10.57
CA PHE A 255 5.31 8.56 9.42
C PHE A 255 3.77 8.54 9.59
N GLU A 256 3.25 8.96 10.76
CA GLU A 256 1.83 8.76 11.16
C GLU A 256 0.79 9.34 10.18
N ARG A 257 1.19 10.24 9.28
CA ARG A 257 0.32 10.84 8.26
C ARG A 257 0.60 10.33 6.84
N GLY A 258 1.41 9.28 6.69
CA GLY A 258 1.94 8.80 5.41
C GLY A 258 3.20 9.56 5.01
N TRP A 259 4.06 8.92 4.21
CA TRP A 259 5.33 9.50 3.76
C TRP A 259 5.16 10.73 2.85
N LEU A 260 3.97 10.91 2.25
CA LEU A 260 3.61 12.10 1.48
C LEU A 260 3.32 13.30 2.38
N ALA A 261 2.84 13.14 3.61
CA ALA A 261 2.39 14.28 4.43
C ALA A 261 3.51 15.17 4.98
N TYR A 262 4.76 14.96 4.56
CA TYR A 262 5.95 15.68 5.00
C TYR A 262 6.32 16.88 4.13
N ASP A 263 5.59 17.06 3.02
CA ASP A 263 5.66 18.23 2.17
C ASP A 263 4.67 19.32 2.55
N SER A 264 3.55 19.01 3.22
CA SER A 264 2.57 20.04 3.54
C SER A 264 3.32 21.16 4.25
N TRP A 265 3.50 22.30 3.57
CA TRP A 265 4.48 23.32 3.98
C TRP A 265 4.15 23.92 5.35
N GLY A 266 2.96 23.61 5.88
CA GLY A 266 2.51 23.89 7.24
C GLY A 266 2.74 22.80 8.32
N ASN A 267 3.22 21.59 7.99
CA ASN A 267 3.58 20.53 8.95
C ASN A 267 5.01 19.98 8.67
N PRO A 268 6.07 20.70 9.05
CA PRO A 268 7.44 20.37 8.64
C PRO A 268 8.05 19.10 9.28
N ARG A 269 7.32 18.43 10.19
CA ARG A 269 7.90 17.43 11.08
C ARG A 269 7.62 16.01 10.62
N ILE A 270 8.66 15.33 10.14
CA ILE A 270 8.69 13.87 10.17
C ILE A 270 8.47 13.44 11.64
N THR A 271 7.59 12.47 11.87
CA THR A 271 7.30 11.98 13.23
C THR A 271 7.74 10.55 13.35
N MET A 272 8.58 10.28 14.35
CA MET A 272 9.11 8.95 14.64
C MET A 272 9.20 8.79 16.14
N LYS A 273 8.97 7.57 16.63
CA LYS A 273 9.05 7.30 18.07
C LYS A 273 10.45 6.90 18.50
N ASN A 274 11.14 6.13 17.67
CA ASN A 274 12.52 5.70 17.90
C ASN A 274 13.27 5.63 16.57
N LEU A 275 14.15 6.60 16.32
CA LEU A 275 14.89 6.72 15.06
C LEU A 275 15.78 5.51 14.78
N ASP A 276 16.49 5.02 15.80
CA ASP A 276 17.40 3.87 15.65
C ASP A 276 16.63 2.59 15.32
N ALA A 277 15.48 2.38 15.98
CA ALA A 277 14.62 1.23 15.68
C ALA A 277 14.07 1.28 14.25
N VAL A 278 13.63 2.45 13.78
CA VAL A 278 13.13 2.59 12.40
C VAL A 278 14.25 2.37 11.39
N ARG A 279 15.46 2.89 11.64
CA ARG A 279 16.62 2.66 10.78
C ARG A 279 17.04 1.19 10.72
N ALA A 280 16.88 0.46 11.81
CA ALA A 280 17.15 -0.98 11.88
C ALA A 280 16.04 -1.84 11.24
N SER A 281 14.80 -1.34 11.21
CA SER A 281 13.62 -2.07 10.71
C SER A 281 13.53 -2.07 9.20
N LYS A 282 13.02 -3.14 8.57
CA LYS A 282 12.77 -3.23 7.11
C LYS A 282 11.57 -2.39 6.65
N PHE A 283 10.66 -2.07 7.56
CA PHE A 283 9.39 -1.39 7.33
C PHE A 283 9.07 -0.45 8.50
N TRP A 284 8.03 0.38 8.36
CA TRP A 284 7.50 1.22 9.44
C TRP A 284 5.98 1.18 9.44
N LEU A 285 5.37 1.72 10.50
CA LEU A 285 3.94 1.62 10.74
C LEU A 285 3.34 2.95 11.17
N GLY A 286 2.11 3.21 10.72
CA GLY A 286 1.21 4.14 11.38
C GLY A 286 0.66 3.53 12.68
N GLY A 287 0.51 4.32 13.73
CA GLY A 287 0.09 3.81 15.05
C GLY A 287 -1.24 3.05 15.06
N LYS A 288 -2.16 3.38 14.13
CA LYS A 288 -3.48 2.73 14.01
C LYS A 288 -3.39 1.23 13.70
N SER A 289 -2.33 0.74 13.05
CA SER A 289 -2.19 -0.70 12.74
C SER A 289 -2.12 -1.57 14.00
N LEU A 290 -1.59 -1.02 15.10
CA LEU A 290 -1.44 -1.72 16.38
C LEU A 290 -2.76 -1.91 17.15
N LEU A 291 -3.83 -1.18 16.79
CA LEU A 291 -5.14 -1.27 17.45
C LEU A 291 -5.87 -2.62 17.23
N ALA A 292 -5.32 -3.49 16.39
CA ALA A 292 -5.81 -4.86 16.24
C ALA A 292 -5.44 -5.79 17.40
N PHE A 293 -4.32 -5.52 18.09
CA PHE A 293 -3.89 -6.32 19.24
C PHE A 293 -4.99 -6.44 20.32
N PRO A 294 -5.57 -5.34 20.85
CA PRO A 294 -6.60 -5.45 21.88
C PRO A 294 -7.85 -6.23 21.42
N LYS A 295 -8.22 -6.15 20.13
CA LYS A 295 -9.35 -6.92 19.57
C LYS A 295 -9.09 -8.42 19.61
N GLY A 296 -7.87 -8.84 19.25
CA GLY A 296 -7.48 -10.25 19.34
C GLY A 296 -7.44 -10.73 20.79
N VAL A 297 -6.87 -9.94 21.71
CA VAL A 297 -6.85 -10.27 23.15
C VAL A 297 -8.26 -10.46 23.70
N GLU A 298 -9.21 -9.59 23.35
CA GLU A 298 -10.62 -9.72 23.79
C GLU A 298 -11.26 -11.04 23.35
N ARG A 299 -10.89 -11.55 22.17
CA ARG A 299 -11.37 -12.82 21.61
C ARG A 299 -10.62 -14.04 22.12
N SER A 300 -9.46 -13.87 22.74
CA SER A 300 -8.67 -14.98 23.27
C SER A 300 -9.38 -15.75 24.38
N GLU A 301 -9.05 -17.03 24.50
CA GLU A 301 -9.59 -17.94 25.52
C GLU A 301 -9.02 -17.70 26.93
N LEU A 302 -8.13 -16.71 27.10
CA LEU A 302 -7.53 -16.39 28.40
C LEU A 302 -8.60 -16.06 29.46
N PRO A 303 -8.32 -16.30 30.75
CA PRO A 303 -9.15 -15.77 31.83
C PRO A 303 -9.29 -14.24 31.74
N ALA A 304 -10.46 -13.71 32.11
CA ALA A 304 -10.75 -12.28 32.00
C ALA A 304 -9.70 -11.39 32.68
N ALA A 305 -9.18 -11.80 33.84
CA ALA A 305 -8.14 -11.07 34.55
C ALA A 305 -6.81 -10.99 33.76
N GLU A 306 -6.47 -12.04 33.02
CA GLU A 306 -5.27 -12.05 32.18
C GLU A 306 -5.46 -11.21 30.92
N ARG A 307 -6.63 -11.24 30.29
CA ARG A 307 -6.96 -10.31 29.19
C ARG A 307 -6.80 -8.85 29.63
N VAL A 308 -7.36 -8.48 30.78
CA VAL A 308 -7.26 -7.13 31.35
C VAL A 308 -5.79 -6.72 31.57
N LYS A 309 -4.92 -7.66 32.00
CA LYS A 309 -3.49 -7.39 32.15
C LYS A 309 -2.85 -6.94 30.82
N TYR A 310 -3.09 -7.67 29.72
CA TYR A 310 -2.53 -7.32 28.42
C TYR A 310 -3.16 -6.05 27.83
N LEU A 311 -4.47 -5.85 27.99
CA LEU A 311 -5.14 -4.62 27.55
C LEU A 311 -4.60 -3.38 28.29
N ASN A 312 -4.35 -3.49 29.59
CA ASN A 312 -3.74 -2.42 30.37
C ASN A 312 -2.29 -2.15 29.93
N ALA A 313 -1.49 -3.20 29.69
CA ALA A 313 -0.13 -3.05 29.19
C ALA A 313 -0.11 -2.32 27.83
N PHE A 314 -1.00 -2.72 26.91
CA PHE A 314 -1.18 -2.03 25.62
C PHE A 314 -1.58 -0.57 25.80
N ALA A 315 -2.59 -0.28 26.62
CA ALA A 315 -3.04 1.09 26.85
C ALA A 315 -1.93 1.98 27.46
N GLN A 316 -1.12 1.43 28.36
CA GLN A 316 0.03 2.14 28.92
C GLN A 316 1.12 2.43 27.88
N ALA A 317 1.47 1.43 27.05
CA ALA A 317 2.43 1.63 25.96
C ALA A 317 1.91 2.65 24.93
N TRP A 318 0.63 2.55 24.57
CA TRP A 318 -0.05 3.50 23.69
C TRP A 318 0.01 4.92 24.24
N PHE A 319 -0.42 5.13 25.49
CA PHE A 319 -0.42 6.45 26.10
C PHE A 319 1.00 7.02 26.22
N LYS A 320 2.00 6.17 26.54
CA LYS A 320 3.41 6.56 26.56
C LYS A 320 3.87 7.10 25.20
N VAL A 321 3.44 6.49 24.10
CA VAL A 321 3.90 6.79 22.74
C VAL A 321 3.10 7.90 22.05
N PHE A 322 1.78 7.95 22.26
CA PHE A 322 0.86 8.84 21.53
C PHE A 322 0.23 9.93 22.40
N GLN A 323 0.39 9.86 23.74
CA GLN A 323 -0.15 10.85 24.69
C GLN A 323 -1.67 11.07 24.55
N ASN A 324 -2.37 10.05 24.09
CA ASN A 324 -3.82 10.00 23.99
C ASN A 324 -4.31 8.59 24.31
N TRP A 325 -5.62 8.42 24.45
CA TRP A 325 -6.21 7.09 24.59
C TRP A 325 -6.23 6.38 23.22
N PRO A 326 -6.01 5.06 23.18
CA PRO A 326 -6.25 4.29 21.96
C PRO A 326 -7.71 4.51 21.54
N GLY A 327 -7.91 5.20 20.42
CA GLY A 327 -9.23 5.43 19.88
C GLY A 327 -9.88 4.12 19.45
N VAL A 328 -11.20 4.14 19.27
CA VAL A 328 -11.84 3.06 18.51
C VAL A 328 -11.25 3.14 17.10
N PRO A 329 -10.57 2.10 16.61
CA PRO A 329 -10.15 2.10 15.22
C PRO A 329 -11.41 2.27 14.37
N ASP A 330 -11.41 3.25 13.46
CA ASP A 330 -12.20 3.13 12.24
C ASP A 330 -11.91 1.71 11.76
N ALA A 331 -12.93 0.86 11.62
CA ALA A 331 -12.71 -0.54 11.24
C ALA A 331 -11.80 -0.51 10.00
N PRO A 332 -10.53 -0.98 10.10
CA PRO A 332 -9.67 -0.91 8.95
C PRO A 332 -10.37 -1.68 7.84
N TYR A 333 -10.35 -1.11 6.64
CA TYR A 333 -10.73 -1.80 5.42
C TYR A 333 -10.32 -3.27 5.53
N GLY A 334 -11.28 -4.19 5.57
CA GLY A 334 -11.04 -5.64 5.54
C GLY A 334 -11.39 -6.47 6.77
N ALA A 335 -11.76 -5.94 7.94
CA ALA A 335 -11.92 -6.79 9.15
C ALA A 335 -13.10 -7.80 9.17
N SER A 336 -13.78 -8.02 8.04
CA SER A 336 -14.75 -9.10 7.81
C SER A 336 -14.24 -10.04 6.71
N PHE A 337 -13.02 -10.55 6.86
CA PHE A 337 -12.58 -11.72 6.10
C PHE A 337 -13.27 -12.95 6.68
N TYR A 338 -14.01 -13.67 5.84
CA TYR A 338 -14.88 -14.76 6.27
C TYR A 338 -14.07 -16.06 6.25
N PRO A 339 -13.83 -16.73 7.40
CA PRO A 339 -13.14 -18.02 7.45
C PRO A 339 -13.79 -19.10 6.58
N MET A 340 -15.06 -18.91 6.22
CA MET A 340 -15.78 -19.77 5.28
C MET A 340 -15.13 -19.87 3.90
N MET A 341 -14.28 -18.91 3.50
CA MET A 341 -13.64 -18.93 2.17
C MET A 341 -12.57 -19.99 2.02
N ALA A 342 -11.71 -20.15 3.03
CA ALA A 342 -10.73 -21.24 3.02
C ALA A 342 -11.41 -22.61 2.96
N ARG A 343 -12.57 -22.76 3.65
CA ARG A 343 -13.36 -23.98 3.60
C ARG A 343 -13.83 -24.34 2.19
N THR A 344 -14.04 -23.36 1.32
CA THR A 344 -14.40 -23.64 -0.08
C THR A 344 -13.27 -24.34 -0.85
N LEU A 345 -12.01 -24.18 -0.43
CA LEU A 345 -10.86 -24.93 -0.96
C LEU A 345 -10.77 -26.37 -0.40
N GLU A 346 -11.56 -26.71 0.62
CA GLU A 346 -11.61 -28.05 1.23
C GLU A 346 -12.76 -28.91 0.68
N ILE A 347 -13.85 -28.30 0.21
CA ILE A 347 -15.05 -29.03 -0.25
C ILE A 347 -14.70 -29.98 -1.42
N PRO A 348 -15.08 -31.26 -1.42
CA PRO A 348 -14.83 -32.14 -2.56
C PRO A 348 -15.41 -31.56 -3.86
N VAL A 349 -14.68 -31.67 -4.98
CA VAL A 349 -15.10 -31.09 -6.27
C VAL A 349 -16.47 -31.59 -6.71
N ASP A 350 -16.79 -32.87 -6.46
CA ASP A 350 -18.11 -33.44 -6.77
C ASP A 350 -19.26 -32.81 -5.96
N VAL A 351 -18.98 -32.34 -4.74
CA VAL A 351 -19.96 -31.59 -3.94
C VAL A 351 -20.15 -30.18 -4.51
N LEU A 352 -19.07 -29.53 -4.96
CA LEU A 352 -19.15 -28.20 -5.58
C LEU A 352 -20.01 -28.21 -6.86
N LYS A 353 -19.88 -29.25 -7.69
CA LYS A 353 -20.74 -29.45 -8.88
C LYS A 353 -22.22 -29.42 -8.55
N SER A 354 -22.60 -29.93 -7.38
CA SER A 354 -24.00 -30.16 -7.01
C SER A 354 -24.72 -28.99 -6.33
N GLY A 355 -24.03 -27.91 -5.92
CA GLY A 355 -24.66 -27.04 -4.92
C GLY A 355 -24.06 -25.67 -4.56
N VAL A 356 -23.33 -24.98 -5.44
CA VAL A 356 -23.02 -23.56 -5.18
C VAL A 356 -24.19 -22.68 -5.62
N ASN A 357 -25.28 -22.64 -4.84
CA ASN A 357 -26.54 -21.98 -5.25
C ASN A 357 -27.11 -20.96 -4.25
N ASN A 358 -26.55 -20.70 -3.05
CA ASN A 358 -27.31 -19.96 -2.03
C ASN A 358 -26.50 -19.13 -1.03
N THR A 359 -25.70 -18.16 -1.48
CA THR A 359 -25.19 -17.13 -0.56
C THR A 359 -25.06 -15.77 -1.26
N THR A 360 -25.66 -14.73 -0.68
CA THR A 360 -25.81 -13.37 -1.24
C THR A 360 -24.82 -12.35 -0.63
N PHE A 361 -23.58 -12.75 -0.33
CA PHE A 361 -22.59 -11.87 0.33
C PHE A 361 -21.27 -11.78 -0.45
N VAL A 362 -20.44 -10.78 -0.18
CA VAL A 362 -19.11 -10.59 -0.81
C VAL A 362 -18.22 -11.84 -0.68
N SER A 363 -18.31 -12.53 0.46
CA SER A 363 -17.70 -13.84 0.64
C SER A 363 -18.27 -14.89 -0.32
N ALA A 364 -19.53 -14.82 -0.71
CA ALA A 364 -20.05 -15.72 -1.74
C ALA A 364 -19.35 -15.56 -3.09
N ALA A 365 -18.98 -14.34 -3.50
CA ALA A 365 -18.30 -14.11 -4.77
C ALA A 365 -16.90 -14.72 -4.80
N ALA A 366 -16.06 -14.43 -3.79
CA ALA A 366 -14.73 -15.03 -3.68
C ALA A 366 -14.80 -16.57 -3.51
N GLY A 367 -15.78 -17.08 -2.75
CA GLY A 367 -15.98 -18.51 -2.57
C GLY A 367 -16.46 -19.20 -3.84
N TYR A 368 -17.36 -18.56 -4.57
CA TYR A 368 -17.82 -19.04 -5.88
C TYR A 368 -16.68 -19.05 -6.89
N GLU A 369 -15.92 -17.96 -6.97
CA GLU A 369 -14.74 -17.81 -7.81
C GLU A 369 -13.71 -18.93 -7.54
N VAL A 370 -13.39 -19.16 -6.27
CA VAL A 370 -12.59 -20.31 -5.86
C VAL A 370 -13.22 -21.60 -6.38
N SER A 371 -14.51 -21.84 -6.10
CA SER A 371 -15.20 -23.09 -6.47
C SER A 371 -15.06 -23.42 -7.96
N VAL A 372 -15.22 -22.43 -8.85
CA VAL A 372 -15.13 -22.64 -10.29
C VAL A 372 -13.68 -22.85 -10.74
N ARG A 373 -12.70 -22.18 -10.13
CA ARG A 373 -11.27 -22.47 -10.36
C ARG A 373 -10.92 -23.91 -9.99
N ARG A 374 -11.45 -24.43 -8.88
CA ARG A 374 -11.21 -25.83 -8.47
C ARG A 374 -11.80 -26.83 -9.46
N GLN A 375 -13.03 -26.58 -9.90
CA GLN A 375 -13.67 -27.42 -10.92
C GLN A 375 -12.90 -27.39 -12.23
N LEU A 376 -12.44 -26.21 -12.67
CA LEU A 376 -11.60 -26.06 -13.86
C LEU A 376 -10.27 -26.79 -13.71
N ASN A 377 -9.61 -26.67 -12.55
CA ASN A 377 -8.36 -27.35 -12.27
C ASN A 377 -8.51 -28.89 -12.25
N ALA A 378 -9.63 -29.40 -11.75
CA ALA A 378 -9.92 -30.83 -11.75
C ALA A 378 -10.31 -31.38 -13.12
N GLU A 379 -11.10 -30.61 -13.89
CA GLU A 379 -11.64 -31.01 -15.19
C GLU A 379 -11.51 -29.87 -16.22
N PRO A 380 -10.31 -29.64 -16.78
CA PRO A 380 -10.09 -28.52 -17.70
C PRO A 380 -10.99 -28.51 -18.94
N SER A 381 -11.44 -29.68 -19.39
CA SER A 381 -12.37 -29.82 -20.52
C SER A 381 -13.76 -29.24 -20.24
N ARG A 382 -14.12 -28.97 -18.98
CA ARG A 382 -15.39 -28.33 -18.60
C ARG A 382 -15.33 -26.81 -18.62
N ALA A 383 -14.23 -26.19 -19.07
CA ALA A 383 -14.08 -24.74 -19.00
C ALA A 383 -15.27 -23.97 -19.62
N LEU A 384 -15.72 -24.35 -20.81
CA LEU A 384 -16.90 -23.75 -21.46
C LEU A 384 -18.18 -23.95 -20.65
N GLU A 385 -18.40 -25.15 -20.12
CA GLU A 385 -19.57 -25.45 -19.28
C GLU A 385 -19.56 -24.60 -18.02
N LEU A 386 -18.41 -24.47 -17.35
CA LEU A 386 -18.25 -23.66 -16.14
C LEU A 386 -18.50 -22.18 -16.43
N VAL A 387 -18.01 -21.66 -17.54
CA VAL A 387 -18.30 -20.28 -17.97
C VAL A 387 -19.81 -20.06 -18.14
N GLU A 388 -20.52 -21.03 -18.71
CA GLU A 388 -21.96 -20.97 -18.89
C GLU A 388 -22.73 -21.09 -17.55
N GLU A 389 -22.25 -21.91 -16.61
CA GLU A 389 -22.77 -21.97 -15.24
C GLU A 389 -22.57 -20.64 -14.51
N ILE A 390 -21.37 -20.07 -14.61
CA ILE A 390 -20.99 -18.77 -14.05
C ILE A 390 -21.95 -17.68 -14.56
N ARG A 391 -22.16 -17.66 -15.87
CA ARG A 391 -23.10 -16.78 -16.54
C ARG A 391 -24.51 -16.93 -16.00
N THR A 392 -25.05 -18.15 -15.97
CA THR A 392 -26.46 -18.38 -15.60
C THR A 392 -26.74 -18.11 -14.12
N LYS A 393 -25.77 -18.34 -13.23
CA LYS A 393 -25.94 -18.15 -11.78
C LYS A 393 -25.74 -16.71 -11.33
N ILE A 394 -24.78 -15.99 -11.92
CA ILE A 394 -24.47 -14.61 -11.53
C ILE A 394 -25.36 -13.61 -12.29
N TRP A 395 -25.79 -13.93 -13.52
CA TRP A 395 -26.56 -13.03 -14.38
C TRP A 395 -28.05 -13.38 -14.48
N SER A 396 -28.69 -13.89 -13.43
CA SER A 396 -30.16 -13.98 -13.45
C SER A 396 -30.74 -12.57 -13.65
N ASP A 397 -31.62 -12.39 -14.64
CA ASP A 397 -32.18 -11.12 -15.17
C ASP A 397 -32.88 -10.19 -14.14
N ASP A 398 -32.81 -10.47 -12.84
CA ASP A 398 -33.35 -9.61 -11.79
C ASP A 398 -32.33 -8.52 -11.41
N ASP A 399 -32.18 -7.54 -12.32
CA ASP A 399 -31.30 -6.36 -12.25
C ASP A 399 -31.34 -5.60 -10.89
N ASN A 400 -32.41 -5.79 -10.10
CA ASN A 400 -32.61 -5.10 -8.82
C ASN A 400 -31.84 -5.73 -7.63
N GLU A 401 -31.46 -7.01 -7.68
CA GLU A 401 -30.65 -7.64 -6.63
C GLU A 401 -29.15 -7.55 -6.94
N VAL A 402 -28.77 -7.66 -8.22
CA VAL A 402 -27.38 -7.50 -8.69
C VAL A 402 -26.85 -6.08 -8.39
N ARG A 403 -27.68 -5.04 -8.58
CA ARG A 403 -27.33 -3.66 -8.20
C ARG A 403 -27.13 -3.44 -6.70
N LYS A 404 -27.69 -4.28 -5.81
CA LYS A 404 -27.43 -4.20 -4.36
C LYS A 404 -26.11 -4.86 -3.97
N LEU A 405 -25.63 -5.81 -4.78
CA LEU A 405 -24.31 -6.46 -4.62
C LEU A 405 -23.17 -5.69 -5.31
N ASN A 406 -23.50 -4.73 -6.19
CA ASN A 406 -22.57 -3.82 -6.90
C ASN A 406 -21.76 -2.87 -6.01
N THR A 407 -21.75 -3.03 -4.68
CA THR A 407 -20.76 -2.32 -3.86
C THR A 407 -19.34 -2.87 -4.05
N PHE A 408 -19.18 -4.04 -4.67
CA PHE A 408 -17.88 -4.63 -5.02
C PHE A 408 -17.83 -5.05 -6.50
N LYS A 409 -16.84 -4.50 -7.22
CA LYS A 409 -16.60 -4.60 -8.68
C LYS A 409 -16.42 -6.01 -9.28
N VAL A 410 -16.48 -7.08 -8.48
CA VAL A 410 -16.22 -8.46 -8.92
C VAL A 410 -17.28 -8.97 -9.92
N VAL A 411 -18.45 -8.32 -10.01
CA VAL A 411 -19.60 -8.82 -10.79
C VAL A 411 -19.57 -8.42 -12.28
N ASP A 412 -18.80 -7.40 -12.68
CA ASP A 412 -18.78 -6.92 -14.07
C ASP A 412 -17.85 -7.74 -14.99
N GLN A 413 -16.90 -8.49 -14.43
CA GLN A 413 -15.92 -9.31 -15.17
C GLN A 413 -16.11 -10.80 -14.83
N VAL A 414 -17.13 -11.39 -15.42
CA VAL A 414 -17.55 -12.76 -15.11
C VAL A 414 -17.48 -13.59 -16.41
N PRO A 415 -16.66 -14.66 -16.49
CA PRO A 415 -15.73 -15.15 -15.46
C PRO A 415 -14.59 -14.15 -15.17
N SER A 416 -13.98 -14.24 -14.00
CA SER A 416 -12.86 -13.36 -13.63
C SER A 416 -11.67 -13.50 -14.58
N LEU A 417 -10.81 -12.48 -14.65
CA LEU A 417 -9.57 -12.55 -15.44
C LEU A 417 -8.61 -13.59 -14.90
N GLU A 418 -8.60 -13.83 -13.60
CA GLU A 418 -7.84 -14.90 -12.95
C GLU A 418 -8.33 -16.29 -13.36
N PHE A 419 -9.65 -16.51 -13.48
CA PHE A 419 -10.19 -17.74 -14.03
C PHE A 419 -9.73 -17.93 -15.48
N LEU A 420 -9.77 -16.86 -16.30
CA LEU A 420 -9.27 -16.92 -17.67
C LEU A 420 -7.76 -17.17 -17.73
N GLN A 421 -6.98 -16.63 -16.79
CA GLN A 421 -5.54 -16.90 -16.67
C GLN A 421 -5.30 -18.40 -16.43
N LEU A 422 -6.06 -19.01 -15.51
CA LEU A 422 -6.00 -20.43 -15.22
C LEU A 422 -6.44 -21.28 -16.44
N TRP A 423 -7.51 -20.92 -17.13
CA TRP A 423 -7.94 -21.62 -18.34
C TRP A 423 -6.91 -21.52 -19.46
N ALA A 424 -6.30 -20.35 -19.65
CA ALA A 424 -5.26 -20.15 -20.64
C ALA A 424 -4.02 -21.05 -20.39
N ASP A 425 -3.75 -21.41 -19.13
CA ASP A 425 -2.66 -22.34 -18.77
C ASP A 425 -2.99 -23.80 -19.16
N PHE A 426 -4.28 -24.16 -19.22
CA PHE A 426 -4.72 -25.49 -19.65
C PHE A 426 -4.97 -25.62 -21.16
N ASN A 427 -5.67 -24.65 -21.76
CA ASN A 427 -6.12 -24.74 -23.16
C ASN A 427 -6.27 -23.36 -23.83
N LEU A 428 -5.15 -22.69 -24.11
CA LEU A 428 -5.14 -21.38 -24.76
C LEU A 428 -5.90 -21.33 -26.11
N PRO A 429 -5.78 -22.29 -27.05
CA PRO A 429 -6.51 -22.24 -28.32
C PRO A 429 -8.04 -22.24 -28.19
N GLU A 430 -8.58 -23.02 -27.26
CA GLU A 430 -10.02 -23.05 -26.98
C GLU A 430 -10.49 -21.73 -26.37
N LEU A 431 -9.74 -21.18 -25.41
CA LEU A 431 -10.04 -19.88 -24.83
C LEU A 431 -10.05 -18.76 -25.88
N ILE A 432 -9.07 -18.73 -26.80
CA ILE A 432 -9.04 -17.76 -27.92
C ILE A 432 -10.34 -17.87 -28.74
N THR A 433 -10.71 -19.09 -29.13
CA THR A 433 -11.92 -19.35 -29.92
C THR A 433 -13.17 -18.87 -29.19
N TRP A 434 -13.25 -19.13 -27.88
CA TRP A 434 -14.36 -18.69 -27.05
C TRP A 434 -14.43 -17.16 -26.94
N VAL A 435 -13.31 -16.48 -26.63
CA VAL A 435 -13.26 -15.01 -26.51
C VAL A 435 -13.67 -14.32 -27.83
N GLU A 436 -13.32 -14.92 -28.97
CA GLU A 436 -13.72 -14.43 -30.30
C GLU A 436 -15.18 -14.70 -30.64
N SER A 437 -15.80 -15.70 -29.99
CA SER A 437 -17.22 -16.03 -30.17
C SER A 437 -18.17 -15.22 -29.29
N LEU A 438 -17.63 -14.42 -28.36
CA LEU A 438 -18.43 -13.62 -27.43
C LEU A 438 -19.36 -12.64 -28.19
N PRO A 439 -20.63 -12.53 -27.78
CA PRO A 439 -21.60 -11.70 -28.48
C PRO A 439 -21.37 -10.20 -28.18
N ALA A 440 -21.97 -9.33 -28.99
CA ALA A 440 -21.71 -7.88 -28.96
C ALA A 440 -22.07 -7.22 -27.62
N GLU A 441 -23.07 -7.74 -26.90
CA GLU A 441 -23.43 -7.29 -25.55
C GLU A 441 -22.33 -7.57 -24.49
N ARG A 442 -21.34 -8.42 -24.81
CA ARG A 442 -20.19 -8.73 -23.95
C ARG A 442 -18.90 -8.12 -24.46
N HIS A 443 -19.02 -7.07 -25.26
CA HIS A 443 -17.89 -6.48 -25.95
C HIS A 443 -16.78 -5.99 -25.01
N ASP A 444 -17.12 -5.26 -23.93
CA ASP A 444 -16.11 -4.76 -22.99
C ASP A 444 -15.36 -5.89 -22.28
N PHE A 445 -16.08 -6.95 -21.91
CA PHE A 445 -15.48 -8.14 -21.34
C PHE A 445 -14.59 -8.88 -22.36
N SER A 446 -15.02 -8.98 -23.63
CA SER A 446 -14.19 -9.54 -24.70
C SER A 446 -12.89 -8.76 -24.85
N LEU A 447 -12.92 -7.42 -24.74
CA LEU A 447 -11.70 -6.60 -24.77
C LEU A 447 -10.78 -6.87 -23.57
N ALA A 448 -11.35 -7.04 -22.37
CA ALA A 448 -10.57 -7.38 -21.17
C ALA A 448 -9.89 -8.75 -21.31
N ALA A 449 -10.65 -9.76 -21.75
CA ALA A 449 -10.14 -11.11 -22.01
C ALA A 449 -9.07 -11.11 -23.12
N LYS A 450 -9.30 -10.40 -24.24
CA LYS A 450 -8.29 -10.24 -25.30
C LYS A 450 -7.03 -9.56 -24.75
N GLY A 451 -7.18 -8.50 -23.96
CA GLY A 451 -6.09 -7.77 -23.32
C GLY A 451 -5.18 -8.66 -22.47
N LEU A 452 -5.78 -9.51 -21.60
CA LEU A 452 -5.06 -10.54 -20.84
C LEU A 452 -4.23 -11.49 -21.73
N LEU A 453 -4.77 -11.83 -22.90
CA LEU A 453 -4.17 -12.81 -23.81
C LEU A 453 -3.17 -12.21 -24.80
N MET A 454 -3.09 -10.88 -24.93
CA MET A 454 -2.28 -10.22 -25.96
C MET A 454 -0.82 -10.69 -25.99
N SER A 455 -0.18 -10.87 -24.84
CA SER A 455 1.21 -11.37 -24.75
C SER A 455 1.35 -12.90 -24.85
N ARG A 456 0.22 -13.62 -24.83
CA ARG A 456 0.17 -15.09 -24.91
C ARG A 456 -0.16 -15.60 -26.30
N VAL A 457 -0.75 -14.77 -27.16
CA VAL A 457 -1.07 -15.10 -28.55
C VAL A 457 0.05 -14.73 -29.51
N ASP A 458 0.06 -15.37 -30.68
CA ASP A 458 0.97 -15.03 -31.76
C ASP A 458 0.71 -13.63 -32.34
N ALA A 459 1.67 -13.11 -33.11
CA ALA A 459 1.59 -11.78 -33.69
C ALA A 459 0.42 -11.61 -34.68
N ALA A 460 -0.01 -12.67 -35.37
CA ALA A 460 -1.08 -12.58 -36.35
C ALA A 460 -2.44 -12.39 -35.66
N VAL A 461 -2.73 -13.16 -34.60
CA VAL A 461 -3.94 -12.99 -33.77
C VAL A 461 -3.93 -11.62 -33.09
N ARG A 462 -2.79 -11.24 -32.49
CA ARG A 462 -2.62 -9.94 -31.83
C ARG A 462 -2.91 -8.77 -32.75
N ASN A 463 -2.30 -8.76 -33.94
CA ASN A 463 -2.49 -7.70 -34.92
C ASN A 463 -3.93 -7.67 -35.43
N ARG A 464 -4.57 -8.83 -35.64
CA ARG A 464 -5.98 -8.89 -36.01
C ARG A 464 -6.87 -8.19 -34.97
N TRP A 465 -6.69 -8.51 -33.68
CA TRP A 465 -7.47 -7.87 -32.60
C TRP A 465 -7.24 -6.37 -32.51
N LEU A 466 -5.98 -5.92 -32.65
CA LEU A 466 -5.65 -4.49 -32.68
C LEU A 466 -6.33 -3.78 -33.86
N GLU A 467 -6.30 -4.37 -35.06
CA GLU A 467 -6.94 -3.79 -36.25
C GLU A 467 -8.47 -3.81 -36.16
N GLU A 468 -9.06 -4.84 -35.55
CA GLU A 468 -10.50 -4.86 -35.26
C GLU A 468 -10.90 -3.75 -34.29
N ALA A 469 -10.14 -3.57 -33.21
CA ALA A 469 -10.40 -2.55 -32.21
C ALA A 469 -10.25 -1.12 -32.77
N LYS A 470 -9.36 -0.90 -33.75
CA LYS A 470 -9.22 0.40 -34.46
C LYS A 470 -10.43 0.77 -35.32
N LYS A 471 -11.25 -0.19 -35.75
CA LYS A 471 -12.41 0.07 -36.62
C LYS A 471 -13.54 0.77 -35.88
N ARG A 472 -13.58 0.68 -34.55
CA ARG A 472 -14.58 1.38 -33.74
C ARG A 472 -14.08 2.80 -33.42
N PRO A 473 -14.90 3.82 -33.65
CA PRO A 473 -14.52 5.20 -33.37
C PRO A 473 -14.25 5.38 -31.88
N LEU A 474 -13.38 6.33 -31.55
CA LEU A 474 -13.21 6.80 -30.17
C LEU A 474 -14.54 7.39 -29.69
N ASP A 475 -14.89 7.14 -28.43
CA ASP A 475 -15.99 7.84 -27.78
C ASP A 475 -15.63 9.31 -27.50
N LYS A 476 -16.55 10.02 -26.85
CA LYS A 476 -16.39 11.45 -26.50
C LYS A 476 -15.21 11.71 -25.55
N ASP A 477 -14.80 10.70 -24.80
CA ASP A 477 -13.71 10.77 -23.83
C ASP A 477 -12.38 10.30 -24.45
N GLY A 478 -12.33 10.14 -25.77
CA GLY A 478 -11.16 9.62 -26.49
C GLY A 478 -10.91 8.13 -26.21
N CYS A 479 -11.89 7.42 -25.65
CA CYS A 479 -11.81 6.02 -25.29
C CYS A 479 -12.53 5.19 -26.36
N GLY A 480 -11.77 4.44 -27.16
CA GLY A 480 -12.33 3.44 -28.06
C GLY A 480 -11.94 2.04 -27.63
N ASP A 481 -12.44 1.04 -28.33
CA ASP A 481 -12.05 -0.36 -28.17
C ASP A 481 -10.53 -0.54 -28.17
N TYR A 482 -9.84 0.22 -29.04
CA TYR A 482 -8.39 0.17 -29.13
C TYR A 482 -7.72 0.60 -27.83
N THR A 483 -8.17 1.72 -27.25
CA THR A 483 -7.70 2.20 -25.94
C THR A 483 -7.97 1.17 -24.86
N SER A 484 -9.20 0.65 -24.78
CA SER A 484 -9.58 -0.37 -23.79
C SER A 484 -8.78 -1.66 -23.93
N LEU A 485 -8.49 -2.11 -25.15
CA LEU A 485 -7.67 -3.30 -25.39
C LEU A 485 -6.23 -3.09 -24.91
N LEU A 486 -5.62 -1.93 -25.20
CA LEU A 486 -4.27 -1.61 -24.75
C LEU A 486 -4.19 -1.43 -23.23
N VAL A 487 -5.20 -0.81 -22.63
CA VAL A 487 -5.34 -0.65 -21.17
C VAL A 487 -5.34 -2.03 -20.49
N ASN A 488 -6.20 -2.93 -20.96
CA ASN A 488 -6.26 -4.29 -20.43
C ASN A 488 -4.98 -5.09 -20.71
N TRP A 489 -4.30 -4.87 -21.84
CA TRP A 489 -2.99 -5.46 -22.10
C TRP A 489 -1.93 -4.95 -21.11
N GLY A 490 -1.87 -3.63 -20.89
CA GLY A 490 -0.89 -2.99 -20.02
C GLY A 490 -0.97 -3.43 -18.56
N ARG A 491 -2.17 -3.83 -18.10
CA ARG A 491 -2.37 -4.44 -16.78
C ARG A 491 -1.53 -5.70 -16.56
N TRP A 492 -1.30 -6.49 -17.62
CA TRP A 492 -0.64 -7.79 -17.58
C TRP A 492 0.75 -7.80 -18.21
N ASP A 493 1.01 -6.94 -19.19
CA ASP A 493 2.31 -6.78 -19.81
C ASP A 493 2.46 -5.35 -20.35
N LEU A 494 3.01 -4.49 -19.49
CA LEU A 494 3.06 -3.05 -19.74
C LEU A 494 3.94 -2.71 -20.94
N ALA A 495 5.14 -3.29 -21.06
CA ALA A 495 6.12 -2.84 -22.03
C ALA A 495 5.60 -2.86 -23.50
N PRO A 496 5.06 -3.98 -24.02
CA PRO A 496 4.54 -3.99 -25.38
C PRO A 496 3.20 -3.23 -25.53
N ALA A 497 2.36 -3.17 -24.50
CA ALA A 497 1.13 -2.39 -24.52
C ALA A 497 1.42 -0.88 -24.60
N PHE A 498 2.37 -0.40 -23.81
CA PHE A 498 2.80 0.99 -23.78
C PHE A 498 3.50 1.37 -25.09
N ALA A 499 4.34 0.50 -25.65
CA ALA A 499 4.91 0.72 -26.98
C ALA A 499 3.81 0.87 -28.07
N ALA A 500 2.76 0.04 -28.01
CA ALA A 500 1.62 0.14 -28.92
C ALA A 500 0.78 1.42 -28.69
N ALA A 501 0.71 1.91 -27.45
CA ALA A 501 0.08 3.18 -27.11
C ALA A 501 0.88 4.38 -27.62
N LEU A 502 2.19 4.41 -27.41
CA LEU A 502 3.06 5.47 -27.92
C LEU A 502 2.99 5.57 -29.45
N ALA A 503 2.85 4.44 -30.15
CA ALA A 503 2.71 4.40 -31.60
C ALA A 503 1.44 5.11 -32.12
N THR A 504 0.41 5.32 -31.29
CA THR A 504 -0.78 6.08 -31.69
C THR A 504 -0.56 7.59 -31.70
N LYS A 505 0.53 8.07 -31.07
CA LYS A 505 0.78 9.49 -30.83
C LYS A 505 -0.38 10.18 -30.08
N ASN A 506 -1.05 9.45 -29.18
CA ASN A 506 -2.13 9.95 -28.33
C ASN A 506 -1.70 9.81 -26.87
N ASP A 507 -1.48 10.93 -26.21
CA ASP A 507 -1.08 11.03 -24.81
C ASP A 507 -2.10 10.38 -23.87
N GLY A 508 -3.39 10.62 -24.09
CA GLY A 508 -4.47 10.03 -23.30
C GLY A 508 -4.47 8.50 -23.31
N ILE A 509 -4.15 7.88 -24.45
CA ILE A 509 -4.01 6.40 -24.52
C ILE A 509 -2.78 5.94 -23.73
N ALA A 510 -1.64 6.60 -23.89
CA ALA A 510 -0.42 6.24 -23.16
C ALA A 510 -0.60 6.38 -21.64
N ILE A 511 -1.20 7.48 -21.18
CA ILE A 511 -1.51 7.73 -19.76
C ILE A 511 -2.38 6.60 -19.20
N ARG A 512 -3.50 6.27 -19.87
CA ARG A 512 -4.42 5.22 -19.40
C ARG A 512 -3.78 3.84 -19.34
N VAL A 513 -2.92 3.50 -20.30
CA VAL A 513 -2.18 2.23 -20.29
C VAL A 513 -1.22 2.18 -19.10
N GLY A 514 -0.50 3.28 -18.85
CA GLY A 514 0.37 3.41 -17.69
C GLY A 514 -0.39 3.31 -16.36
N GLU A 515 -1.47 4.09 -16.21
CA GLU A 515 -2.32 4.07 -15.01
C GLU A 515 -2.91 2.68 -14.75
N SER A 516 -3.41 2.00 -15.79
CA SER A 516 -3.99 0.66 -15.62
C SER A 516 -2.97 -0.38 -15.20
N ALA A 517 -1.72 -0.27 -15.68
CA ALA A 517 -0.65 -1.12 -15.16
C ALA A 517 -0.47 -0.91 -13.66
N LEU A 518 -0.36 0.35 -13.22
CA LEU A 518 -0.07 0.71 -11.83
C LEU A 518 -1.20 0.36 -10.85
N PHE A 519 -2.42 0.76 -11.19
CA PHE A 519 -3.55 0.65 -10.29
C PHE A 519 -4.26 -0.69 -10.42
N GLY A 520 -4.21 -1.33 -11.60
CA GLY A 520 -5.10 -2.45 -11.90
C GLY A 520 -6.54 -2.04 -11.65
N ASP A 521 -7.24 -2.80 -10.80
CA ASP A 521 -8.60 -2.46 -10.34
C ASP A 521 -8.64 -1.69 -9.00
N GLY A 522 -7.47 -1.27 -8.49
CA GLY A 522 -7.29 -0.61 -7.19
C GLY A 522 -6.95 -1.56 -6.03
N TYR A 523 -7.09 -2.87 -6.25
CA TYR A 523 -6.90 -3.93 -5.24
C TYR A 523 -5.73 -4.86 -5.54
N ASP A 524 -4.88 -4.51 -6.51
CA ASP A 524 -3.70 -5.30 -6.83
C ASP A 524 -2.76 -5.36 -5.62
N PRO A 525 -2.19 -6.53 -5.28
CA PRO A 525 -1.18 -6.67 -4.25
C PRO A 525 0.05 -5.75 -4.44
N TYR A 526 0.67 -5.27 -3.35
CA TYR A 526 1.85 -4.39 -3.44
C TYR A 526 3.02 -5.03 -4.19
N ASN A 527 3.29 -6.31 -3.95
CA ASN A 527 4.33 -7.05 -4.67
C ASN A 527 4.05 -7.17 -6.18
N LEU A 528 2.78 -7.26 -6.58
CA LEU A 528 2.39 -7.22 -7.99
C LEU A 528 2.66 -5.83 -8.59
N ARG A 529 2.30 -4.76 -7.86
CA ARG A 529 2.59 -3.38 -8.27
C ARG A 529 4.08 -3.10 -8.39
N LEU A 530 4.92 -3.66 -7.51
CA LEU A 530 6.38 -3.49 -7.54
C LEU A 530 6.98 -3.97 -8.87
N ALA A 531 6.54 -5.13 -9.35
CA ALA A 531 7.00 -5.68 -10.62
C ALA A 531 6.69 -4.71 -11.78
N LYS A 532 5.54 -4.03 -11.71
CA LYS A 532 5.06 -3.09 -12.73
C LYS A 532 5.75 -1.73 -12.66
N VAL A 533 5.93 -1.13 -11.48
CA VAL A 533 6.68 0.14 -11.34
C VAL A 533 8.12 0.00 -11.83
N ARG A 534 8.76 -1.16 -11.58
CA ARG A 534 10.10 -1.44 -12.11
C ARG A 534 10.15 -1.64 -13.62
N GLN A 535 9.03 -2.00 -14.26
CA GLN A 535 8.94 -1.99 -15.73
C GLN A 535 8.82 -0.56 -16.25
N ILE A 536 8.03 0.29 -15.59
CA ILE A 536 7.88 1.72 -15.92
C ILE A 536 9.24 2.42 -15.85
N ALA A 537 10.01 2.16 -14.80
CA ALA A 537 11.32 2.74 -14.59
C ALA A 537 12.37 2.39 -15.67
N LYS A 538 12.12 1.34 -16.46
CA LYS A 538 12.98 0.92 -17.56
C LYS A 538 12.60 1.56 -18.89
N LEU A 539 11.50 2.31 -18.94
CA LEU A 539 11.12 3.06 -20.13
C LEU A 539 12.13 4.18 -20.36
N ASP A 540 12.67 4.27 -21.57
CA ASP A 540 13.52 5.40 -21.94
C ASP A 540 12.63 6.62 -22.24
N LEU A 541 12.59 7.58 -21.32
CA LEU A 541 11.82 8.81 -21.48
C LEU A 541 12.29 9.66 -22.66
N ALA A 542 13.51 9.45 -23.16
CA ALA A 542 14.02 10.12 -24.35
C ALA A 542 13.33 9.60 -25.63
N ASP A 543 12.85 8.35 -25.62
CA ASP A 543 12.16 7.73 -26.75
C ASP A 543 10.67 8.12 -26.83
N ILE A 544 10.15 8.77 -25.78
CA ILE A 544 8.76 9.22 -25.71
C ILE A 544 8.64 10.61 -26.37
N PRO A 545 7.68 10.81 -27.32
CA PRO A 545 7.40 12.14 -27.89
C PRO A 545 7.17 13.19 -26.81
N LYS A 546 7.73 14.40 -26.99
CA LYS A 546 7.73 15.44 -25.96
C LYS A 546 6.33 15.76 -25.44
N ASP A 547 5.37 15.93 -26.34
CA ASP A 547 3.97 16.20 -26.01
C ASP A 547 3.34 15.12 -25.11
N ILE A 548 3.61 13.85 -25.41
CA ILE A 548 3.18 12.73 -24.57
C ILE A 548 3.92 12.72 -23.24
N ARG A 549 5.23 12.97 -23.26
CA ARG A 549 6.06 13.00 -22.06
C ARG A 549 5.58 14.08 -21.08
N ASP A 550 5.34 15.30 -21.57
CA ASP A 550 4.87 16.42 -20.75
C ASP A 550 3.50 16.08 -20.09
N ALA A 551 2.61 15.40 -20.83
CA ALA A 551 1.32 14.94 -20.31
C ALA A 551 1.45 13.80 -19.28
N LEU A 552 2.39 12.87 -19.50
CA LEU A 552 2.68 11.77 -18.56
C LEU A 552 3.23 12.30 -17.23
N THR A 553 4.04 13.37 -17.22
CA THR A 553 4.59 13.85 -15.95
C THR A 553 3.54 14.46 -15.02
N THR A 554 2.52 15.11 -15.58
CA THR A 554 1.48 15.77 -14.78
C THR A 554 0.68 14.77 -13.93
N ASN A 555 0.41 13.56 -14.45
CA ASN A 555 -0.47 12.59 -13.78
C ASN A 555 0.20 11.22 -13.56
N PHE A 556 0.71 10.63 -14.63
CA PHE A 556 1.20 9.25 -14.60
C PHE A 556 2.44 9.08 -13.71
N PHE A 557 3.43 9.97 -13.79
CA PHE A 557 4.62 9.86 -12.94
C PHE A 557 4.32 10.17 -11.48
N VAL A 558 3.43 11.12 -11.19
CA VAL A 558 2.95 11.40 -9.83
C VAL A 558 2.37 10.12 -9.20
N PHE A 559 1.43 9.47 -9.86
CA PHE A 559 0.82 8.23 -9.36
C PHE A 559 1.79 7.05 -9.29
N THR A 560 2.70 6.93 -10.26
CA THR A 560 3.79 5.94 -10.22
C THR A 560 4.57 6.09 -8.92
N MET A 561 4.92 7.33 -8.58
CA MET A 561 5.72 7.62 -7.41
C MET A 561 4.96 7.43 -6.11
N GLU A 562 3.66 7.72 -6.07
CA GLU A 562 2.84 7.47 -4.88
C GLU A 562 2.82 5.97 -4.53
N ILE A 563 2.54 5.12 -5.52
CA ILE A 563 2.54 3.66 -5.33
C ILE A 563 3.94 3.15 -4.99
N TRP A 564 4.97 3.65 -5.66
CA TRP A 564 6.32 3.16 -5.46
C TRP A 564 6.89 3.61 -4.10
N GLY A 565 6.54 4.79 -3.61
CA GLY A 565 6.96 5.24 -2.27
C GLY A 565 6.42 4.38 -1.14
N ASP A 566 5.22 3.79 -1.30
CA ASP A 566 4.67 2.79 -0.36
C ASP A 566 5.47 1.47 -0.38
N ILE A 567 6.22 1.20 -1.44
CA ILE A 567 6.89 -0.08 -1.68
C ILE A 567 8.39 0.00 -1.40
N GLN A 568 9.09 0.97 -2.00
CA GLN A 568 10.54 1.16 -1.94
C GLN A 568 10.90 2.64 -2.10
N ILE A 569 10.95 3.36 -0.98
CA ILE A 569 11.15 4.81 -0.95
C ILE A 569 12.46 5.28 -1.61
N GLY A 570 13.54 4.50 -1.48
CA GLY A 570 14.84 4.83 -2.09
C GLY A 570 14.89 4.59 -3.60
N GLU A 571 14.19 3.57 -4.11
CA GLU A 571 13.99 3.42 -5.56
C GLU A 571 13.11 4.55 -6.11
N ASN A 572 12.03 4.89 -5.39
CA ASN A 572 11.14 5.98 -5.75
C ASN A 572 11.85 7.34 -5.84
N ALA A 573 12.65 7.69 -4.82
CA ALA A 573 13.42 8.92 -4.79
C ALA A 573 14.39 9.05 -5.98
N ARG A 574 15.08 7.95 -6.33
CA ARG A 574 15.99 7.91 -7.48
C ARG A 574 15.25 8.08 -8.79
N TYR A 575 14.11 7.41 -8.93
CA TYR A 575 13.25 7.52 -10.10
C TYR A 575 12.76 8.95 -10.28
N GLY A 576 12.22 9.58 -9.23
CA GLY A 576 11.75 10.95 -9.27
C GLY A 576 12.83 11.95 -9.66
N LEU A 577 14.04 11.82 -9.10
CA LEU A 577 15.17 12.68 -9.48
C LEU A 577 15.56 12.49 -10.95
N ASP A 578 15.60 11.24 -11.45
CA ASP A 578 15.90 10.95 -12.85
C ASP A 578 14.84 11.53 -13.79
N VAL A 579 13.55 11.44 -13.42
CA VAL A 579 12.44 12.08 -14.17
C VAL A 579 12.66 13.59 -14.23
N LEU A 580 12.82 14.27 -13.09
CA LEU A 580 13.02 15.73 -13.04
C LEU A 580 14.22 16.19 -13.88
N GLN A 581 15.31 15.42 -13.86
CA GLN A 581 16.51 15.73 -14.64
C GLN A 581 16.32 15.52 -16.16
N LYS A 582 15.49 14.56 -16.57
CA LYS A 582 15.24 14.25 -17.99
C LYS A 582 14.14 15.09 -18.61
N THR A 583 13.13 15.49 -17.84
CA THR A 583 12.01 16.29 -18.33
C THR A 583 12.31 17.79 -18.31
N GLU A 584 13.26 18.22 -17.48
CA GLU A 584 13.62 19.64 -17.27
C GLU A 584 12.42 20.51 -16.84
N GLU A 585 11.42 19.90 -16.20
CA GLU A 585 10.22 20.63 -15.71
C GLU A 585 10.54 21.64 -14.62
N VAL A 586 11.54 21.33 -13.81
CA VAL A 586 12.09 22.23 -12.80
C VAL A 586 13.52 22.55 -13.22
N PRO A 587 13.90 23.84 -13.33
CA PRO A 587 15.28 24.21 -13.63
C PRO A 587 16.27 23.54 -12.68
N ARG A 588 17.40 23.07 -13.21
CA ARG A 588 18.40 22.37 -12.40
C ARG A 588 18.86 23.20 -11.20
N GLU A 589 19.03 24.50 -11.37
CA GLU A 589 19.41 25.44 -10.31
C GLU A 589 18.36 25.52 -9.20
N GLU A 590 17.09 25.36 -9.54
CA GLU A 590 15.98 25.30 -8.58
C GLU A 590 16.02 23.99 -7.78
N LEU A 591 16.24 22.85 -8.44
CA LEU A 591 16.45 21.56 -7.77
C LEU A 591 17.64 21.60 -6.81
N LEU A 592 18.77 22.17 -7.24
CA LEU A 592 19.96 22.32 -6.39
C LEU A 592 19.68 23.15 -5.15
N ARG A 593 18.94 24.26 -5.29
CA ARG A 593 18.55 25.12 -4.18
C ARG A 593 17.60 24.38 -3.23
N LEU A 594 16.55 23.75 -3.75
CA LEU A 594 15.58 22.99 -2.95
C LEU A 594 16.27 21.92 -2.12
N PHE A 595 17.08 21.07 -2.76
CA PHE A 595 17.77 19.99 -2.06
C PHE A 595 18.89 20.48 -1.15
N ALA A 596 19.38 21.71 -1.32
CA ALA A 596 20.28 22.39 -0.38
C ALA A 596 19.55 23.17 0.73
N GLY A 597 18.23 23.00 0.88
CA GLY A 597 17.44 23.53 1.98
C GLY A 597 16.69 24.84 1.70
N ASP A 598 16.66 25.30 0.45
CA ASP A 598 15.87 26.46 0.04
C ASP A 598 14.40 26.05 -0.22
N ASN A 599 13.55 26.29 0.77
CA ASN A 599 12.12 26.00 0.70
C ASN A 599 11.31 26.97 -0.18
N SER A 600 11.94 27.95 -0.84
CA SER A 600 11.22 28.91 -1.71
C SER A 600 10.80 28.36 -3.08
N VAL A 601 11.23 27.13 -3.40
CA VAL A 601 11.11 26.50 -4.73
C VAL A 601 10.03 25.40 -4.74
N GLY A 602 9.27 25.27 -3.65
CA GLY A 602 8.30 24.19 -3.45
C GLY A 602 6.92 24.40 -4.07
N GLY A 603 6.32 23.31 -4.55
CA GLY A 603 4.91 23.20 -4.91
C GLY A 603 4.33 21.88 -4.39
N ASP A 604 3.02 21.85 -4.13
CA ASP A 604 2.32 20.64 -3.68
C ASP A 604 1.76 19.88 -4.91
N GLY A 605 1.82 18.55 -4.88
CA GLY A 605 1.01 17.71 -5.77
C GLY A 605 1.68 17.17 -7.02
N ASP A 606 2.96 17.47 -7.26
CA ASP A 606 3.66 17.11 -8.51
C ASP A 606 4.84 16.12 -8.28
N VAL A 607 5.60 15.83 -9.34
CA VAL A 607 6.76 14.94 -9.26
C VAL A 607 7.87 15.50 -8.36
N LEU A 608 8.05 16.82 -8.32
CA LEU A 608 9.02 17.47 -7.44
C LEU A 608 8.69 17.17 -5.97
N ASP A 609 7.43 17.32 -5.62
CA ASP A 609 6.88 17.08 -4.30
C ASP A 609 7.11 15.63 -3.83
N ARG A 610 6.68 14.65 -4.64
CA ARG A 610 6.88 13.21 -4.34
C ARG A 610 8.36 12.85 -4.27
N THR A 611 9.19 13.44 -5.11
CA THR A 611 10.66 13.23 -5.09
C THR A 611 11.26 13.76 -3.79
N PHE A 612 10.89 14.97 -3.40
CA PHE A 612 11.39 15.60 -2.18
C PHE A 612 10.98 14.83 -0.93
N CYS A 613 9.69 14.47 -0.80
CA CYS A 613 9.19 13.62 0.27
C CYS A 613 9.94 12.28 0.36
N SER A 614 10.12 11.62 -0.79
CA SER A 614 10.84 10.34 -0.84
C SER A 614 12.30 10.47 -0.43
N LEU A 615 13.00 11.51 -0.89
CA LEU A 615 14.39 11.78 -0.51
C LEU A 615 14.52 12.00 0.99
N ARG A 616 13.62 12.77 1.60
CA ARG A 616 13.64 13.02 3.05
C ARG A 616 13.36 11.76 3.86
N VAL A 617 12.33 11.00 3.50
CA VAL A 617 12.02 9.73 4.17
C VAL A 617 13.19 8.74 4.00
N TRP A 618 13.81 8.67 2.82
CA TRP A 618 14.97 7.82 2.57
C TRP A 618 16.19 8.22 3.41
N ALA A 619 16.50 9.51 3.48
CA ALA A 619 17.57 10.06 4.32
C ALA A 619 17.39 9.72 5.81
N VAL A 620 16.14 9.73 6.29
CA VAL A 620 15.82 9.38 7.68
C VAL A 620 15.95 7.87 7.93
N THR A 621 15.33 7.06 7.07
CA THR A 621 15.15 5.62 7.29
C THR A 621 16.34 4.77 6.87
N ARG A 622 17.08 5.18 5.83
CA ARG A 622 18.22 4.46 5.27
C ARG A 622 19.36 5.42 4.88
N PRO A 623 19.91 6.19 5.83
CA PRO A 623 20.95 7.17 5.53
C PRO A 623 22.20 6.55 4.89
N ASP A 624 22.56 5.33 5.27
CA ASP A 624 23.74 4.64 4.74
C ASP A 624 23.55 4.17 3.29
N GLU A 625 22.35 3.69 2.96
CA GLU A 625 21.98 3.34 1.58
C GLU A 625 22.01 4.57 0.68
N MET A 626 21.40 5.67 1.13
CA MET A 626 21.41 6.93 0.41
C MET A 626 22.85 7.44 0.24
N ARG A 627 23.68 7.41 1.28
CA ARG A 627 25.10 7.81 1.20
C ARG A 627 25.87 6.97 0.17
N ALA A 628 25.65 5.66 0.15
CA ALA A 628 26.28 4.77 -0.82
C ALA A 628 25.86 5.12 -2.26
N TRP A 629 24.58 5.42 -2.49
CA TRP A 629 24.10 5.88 -3.78
C TRP A 629 24.70 7.23 -4.19
N LEU A 630 24.71 8.22 -3.28
CA LEU A 630 25.30 9.55 -3.53
C LEU A 630 26.78 9.44 -3.93
N ALA A 631 27.53 8.49 -3.36
CA ALA A 631 28.92 8.25 -3.73
C ALA A 631 29.11 7.80 -5.19
N THR A 632 28.08 7.20 -5.80
CA THR A 632 28.10 6.78 -7.22
C THR A 632 27.71 7.90 -8.19
N MET A 633 27.14 9.00 -7.69
CA MET A 633 26.66 10.10 -8.53
C MET A 633 27.82 10.86 -9.19
N LYS A 634 27.70 11.08 -10.51
CA LYS A 634 28.68 11.82 -11.31
C LYS A 634 28.52 13.34 -11.21
N ASP A 635 27.29 13.83 -11.04
CA ASP A 635 27.02 15.27 -10.86
C ASP A 635 27.46 15.70 -9.45
N ALA A 636 28.55 16.47 -9.37
CA ALA A 636 29.14 16.88 -8.11
C ALA A 636 28.31 17.91 -7.34
N GLU A 637 27.63 18.81 -8.03
CA GLU A 637 26.78 19.84 -7.41
C GLU A 637 25.50 19.21 -6.86
N MET A 638 24.85 18.36 -7.67
CA MET A 638 23.64 17.63 -7.23
C MET A 638 23.96 16.70 -6.06
N ARG A 639 25.10 15.99 -6.11
CA ARG A 639 25.58 15.20 -4.97
C ARG A 639 25.78 16.05 -3.73
N THR A 640 26.28 17.28 -3.85
CA THR A 640 26.49 18.19 -2.71
C THR A 640 25.16 18.63 -2.11
N ALA A 641 24.20 19.05 -2.94
CA ALA A 641 22.86 19.41 -2.50
C ALA A 641 22.16 18.24 -1.80
N LEU A 642 22.15 17.05 -2.40
CA LEU A 642 21.53 15.87 -1.78
C LEU A 642 22.28 15.36 -0.53
N THR A 643 23.59 15.60 -0.41
CA THR A 643 24.34 15.33 0.82
C THR A 643 23.85 16.25 1.94
N TRP A 644 23.58 17.53 1.64
CA TRP A 644 22.96 18.43 2.61
C TRP A 644 21.59 17.90 3.07
N LEU A 645 20.72 17.46 2.14
CA LEU A 645 19.42 16.87 2.48
C LEU A 645 19.57 15.62 3.35
N LEU A 646 20.52 14.74 3.02
CA LEU A 646 20.83 13.54 3.82
C LEU A 646 21.23 13.90 5.26
N GLU A 647 22.01 14.96 5.44
CA GLU A 647 22.47 15.45 6.74
C GLU A 647 21.39 16.26 7.48
N HIS A 648 20.44 16.84 6.76
CA HIS A 648 19.38 17.71 7.27
C HIS A 648 17.99 17.29 6.77
N PRO A 649 17.55 16.03 6.99
CA PRO A 649 16.28 15.56 6.44
C PRO A 649 15.06 16.22 7.10
N TRP A 650 15.26 16.99 8.16
CA TRP A 650 14.26 17.80 8.86
C TRP A 650 14.18 19.25 8.34
N GLY A 651 15.05 19.62 7.40
CA GLY A 651 15.19 20.97 6.86
C GLY A 651 16.07 21.88 7.71
N THR A 652 16.07 23.19 7.39
CA THR A 652 16.90 24.23 8.03
C THR A 652 16.41 24.63 9.43
N GLY A 653 15.22 24.16 9.84
CA GLY A 653 14.49 24.66 11.01
C GLY A 653 14.50 23.79 12.26
N GLU A 654 15.05 22.57 12.23
CA GLU A 654 14.92 21.63 13.36
C GLU A 654 16.20 20.82 13.60
N ALA A 655 17.12 21.42 14.35
CA ALA A 655 17.98 20.67 15.25
C ALA A 655 17.40 20.81 16.67
N ASP A 656 17.36 19.70 17.40
CA ASP A 656 17.01 19.57 18.82
C ASP A 656 15.51 19.49 19.17
N ASN A 657 14.97 18.27 19.14
CA ASN A 657 14.25 17.67 20.28
C ASN A 657 14.36 16.14 20.28
#